data_AF-A0AAD4L360-F1
#
_entry.id   AF-A0AAD4L360-F1
#
_cell.length_a   1.000
_cell.length_b   1.000
_cell.length_c   1.000
_cell.angle_alpha   90.00
_cell.angle_beta   90.00
_cell.angle_gamma   90.00
#
_symmetry.space_group_name_H-M   'P 1'
#
loop_
_entity.id
_entity.type
_entity.pdbx_description
1 polymer ?
#
loop_
_entity_poly.entity_id
_entity_poly.type
_entity_poly.pdbx_seq_one_letter_code
_entity_poly.pdbx_strand_id
1 'polypeptide(L)'
;MSATERQTPPSGASTTSVDWTSPTNSNTKPNTHTHEDDIPLLPLEVVAEVQHRRNDTQPGQSGLIKIIQEAKQVDEHAAGEDKVRLSARPLSREWLKLMLSLGIRVIQIAIIAVVFYIGGKQQAFNLSDDQVMRGIMVSVDAQLAVFGVANKILDYLMDMALDHAVSVTLTLWMACSISDHYAGIKVDDFSIKEELSKPWIAGWAFIQRWRKDGFRFTSLGRGMLCLAVSLAVVLQGAGVNTIGMPKARWSPSYYGGVPDSSQTLILPLMRMLNANVDAIWTQAAAMSADPDPNAIGQIVAALEASMTFTGLSGLRNAMNSDPTKPGWYEVYKSSGSYITSIQVPTNTSQRSIQTVSMQFGGITAIWQSQTIYGNQWARGSTGYTGNLNLTLPFLQTECVPSTNLTATANDTMIAQHPVDMNSSDATIRVLVGASGNFTGANCSVTFRQGLFPVAVWIVDNAAPDASLVNYNNPWWLANDPLNPPTYLFPPTKNDTAFAANLADLFNGIAPNLMGLVQRGPSLTDHMVALSRQFVALNRTAWDSDAAGMTPVIGTLLSQTLTTATWKEEADPEGATVTSAPITWQGYGSSPRLLWEWTIALALGVVLVVAVWDIFLILYYHLSEPPVRDTGGLWLRKPEGIQESKIEETFEKVYYLRETDREVFITVDKQGGKVLKPDVEYTWRH
;
A
#
# COMPACT_ATOMS: atom_id res chain seq x y z
N MET A 1 4.99 28.93 39.69
CA MET A 1 3.70 29.21 40.33
C MET A 1 2.64 29.30 39.25
N SER A 2 1.53 28.58 39.44
CA SER A 2 0.26 28.63 38.72
C SER A 2 0.22 28.19 37.25
N ALA A 3 -0.41 27.02 37.05
CA ALA A 3 -0.96 26.52 35.79
C ALA A 3 -2.44 26.96 35.65
N THR A 4 -2.86 27.25 34.42
CA THR A 4 -4.28 27.29 33.95
C THR A 4 -4.22 27.25 32.42
N GLU A 5 -4.49 26.14 31.73
CA GLU A 5 -5.79 25.57 31.33
C GLU A 5 -6.62 26.45 30.36
N ARG A 6 -7.09 25.79 29.27
CA ARG A 6 -8.12 26.19 28.27
C ARG A 6 -7.63 27.10 27.12
N GLN A 7 -8.05 26.94 25.86
CA GLN A 7 -9.22 26.27 25.27
C GLN A 7 -9.02 26.18 23.74
N THR A 8 -9.27 25.02 23.14
CA THR A 8 -9.57 24.88 21.70
C THR A 8 -11.05 25.09 21.43
N PRO A 9 -11.42 25.70 20.29
CA PRO A 9 -12.64 25.29 19.59
C PRO A 9 -12.43 25.29 18.04
N PRO A 10 -13.42 24.95 17.20
CA PRO A 10 -13.69 23.55 16.82
C PRO A 10 -13.74 23.32 15.31
N SER A 11 -13.72 22.04 14.95
CA SER A 11 -14.07 21.48 13.64
C SER A 11 -15.53 21.76 13.26
N GLY A 12 -15.75 22.35 12.08
CA GLY A 12 -17.05 22.39 11.43
C GLY A 12 -17.21 21.23 10.45
N ALA A 13 -18.20 20.37 10.71
CA ALA A 13 -18.75 19.42 9.76
C ALA A 13 -20.17 19.87 9.39
N SER A 14 -20.49 19.88 8.09
CA SER A 14 -21.85 20.07 7.57
C SER A 14 -22.51 18.72 7.29
N THR A 15 -23.62 18.51 7.99
CA THR A 15 -24.72 17.53 7.81
C THR A 15 -25.35 17.63 6.40
N THR A 16 -26.00 16.61 5.81
CA THR A 16 -27.34 16.02 6.06
C THR A 16 -27.64 15.07 4.87
N SER A 17 -28.52 14.07 4.82
CA SER A 17 -29.47 13.37 5.70
C SER A 17 -30.28 12.43 4.78
N VAL A 18 -30.64 11.21 5.21
CA VAL A 18 -31.92 10.60 4.81
C VAL A 18 -32.46 9.81 6.00
N ASP A 19 -33.54 10.34 6.56
CA ASP A 19 -34.43 9.74 7.56
C ASP A 19 -35.26 8.61 6.94
N TRP A 20 -35.59 7.58 7.74
CA TRP A 20 -36.95 7.02 7.82
C TRP A 20 -37.21 6.42 9.21
N THR A 21 -37.84 7.24 10.04
CA THR A 21 -38.91 6.97 11.02
C THR A 21 -39.14 5.54 11.56
N SER A 22 -39.18 5.43 12.89
CA SER A 22 -40.09 4.55 13.62
C SER A 22 -40.91 5.39 14.60
N PRO A 23 -42.21 5.10 14.84
CA PRO A 23 -42.91 5.59 16.01
C PRO A 23 -43.05 4.51 17.10
N THR A 24 -42.85 5.01 18.31
CA THR A 24 -42.84 4.41 19.65
C THR A 24 -44.23 4.24 20.29
N ASN A 25 -44.24 3.49 21.41
CA ASN A 25 -45.08 3.60 22.62
C ASN A 25 -46.43 2.84 22.61
N SER A 26 -46.88 2.15 23.67
CA SER A 26 -46.56 2.19 25.11
C SER A 26 -47.20 1.02 25.89
N ASN A 27 -46.75 0.83 27.14
CA ASN A 27 -47.52 0.50 28.35
C ASN A 27 -47.72 -0.95 28.87
N THR A 28 -47.01 -1.20 29.98
CA THR A 28 -47.42 -1.81 31.28
C THR A 28 -47.85 -3.28 31.42
N LYS A 29 -47.06 -3.99 32.24
CA LYS A 29 -47.30 -5.23 33.03
C LYS A 29 -48.58 -5.17 33.90
N PRO A 30 -49.22 -6.29 34.33
CA PRO A 30 -48.58 -7.37 35.12
C PRO A 30 -49.06 -8.84 34.90
N ASN A 31 -48.33 -9.73 35.57
CA ASN A 31 -48.37 -11.21 35.57
C ASN A 31 -49.73 -11.88 35.87
N THR A 32 -49.95 -13.04 35.25
CA THR A 32 -50.53 -14.25 35.88
C THR A 32 -50.13 -15.52 35.11
N HIS A 33 -49.84 -16.59 35.86
CA HIS A 33 -49.48 -17.93 35.39
C HIS A 33 -50.63 -18.66 34.66
N THR A 34 -50.34 -19.44 33.61
CA THR A 34 -50.41 -20.93 33.50
C THR A 34 -50.69 -21.42 32.07
N HIS A 35 -50.01 -22.52 31.73
CA HIS A 35 -50.32 -23.57 30.75
C HIS A 35 -50.19 -23.36 29.22
N GLU A 36 -49.60 -24.43 28.66
CA GLU A 36 -49.82 -25.05 27.34
C GLU A 36 -49.05 -24.57 26.10
N ASP A 37 -48.25 -25.53 25.62
CA ASP A 37 -47.76 -25.82 24.28
C ASP A 37 -48.44 -25.08 23.13
N ASP A 38 -47.63 -24.44 22.26
CA ASP A 38 -47.99 -24.27 20.86
C ASP A 38 -46.72 -24.22 19.98
N ILE A 39 -46.58 -25.28 19.18
CA ILE A 39 -45.63 -25.46 18.08
C ILE A 39 -46.27 -24.84 16.82
N PRO A 40 -45.58 -23.99 16.04
CA PRO A 40 -46.15 -23.51 14.79
C PRO A 40 -46.28 -24.64 13.76
N LEU A 41 -47.53 -24.91 13.40
CA LEU A 41 -48.02 -25.83 12.38
C LEU A 41 -47.37 -25.56 11.00
N LEU A 42 -46.91 -26.64 10.35
CA LEU A 42 -46.55 -26.67 8.94
C LEU A 42 -47.80 -26.40 8.06
N PRO A 43 -47.63 -25.83 6.84
CA PRO A 43 -48.74 -25.50 5.95
C PRO A 43 -49.57 -26.74 5.58
N LEU A 44 -50.90 -26.59 5.61
CA LEU A 44 -51.90 -27.64 5.33
C LEU A 44 -51.71 -28.34 3.97
N GLU A 45 -51.02 -27.71 3.00
CA GLU A 45 -50.73 -28.30 1.69
C GLU A 45 -49.68 -29.43 1.75
N VAL A 46 -48.77 -29.43 2.73
CA VAL A 46 -47.78 -30.52 2.92
C VAL A 46 -48.43 -31.74 3.58
N VAL A 47 -49.43 -31.51 4.44
CA VAL A 47 -50.18 -32.59 5.13
C VAL A 47 -51.12 -33.31 4.16
N ALA A 48 -51.74 -32.58 3.22
CA ALA A 48 -52.61 -33.15 2.20
C ALA A 48 -51.85 -34.02 1.17
N GLU A 49 -50.64 -33.60 0.74
CA GLU A 49 -49.78 -34.38 -0.18
C GLU A 49 -49.24 -35.66 0.49
N VAL A 50 -48.93 -35.60 1.78
CA VAL A 50 -48.50 -36.76 2.58
C VAL A 50 -49.65 -37.72 2.89
N GLN A 51 -50.88 -37.23 3.08
CA GLN A 51 -52.07 -38.08 3.23
C GLN A 51 -52.54 -38.71 1.91
N HIS A 52 -52.37 -38.03 0.77
CA HIS A 52 -52.65 -38.63 -0.54
C HIS A 52 -51.69 -39.77 -0.86
N ARG A 53 -50.38 -39.61 -0.57
CA ARG A 53 -49.39 -40.71 -0.74
C ARG A 53 -49.57 -41.88 0.22
N ARG A 54 -50.29 -41.68 1.34
CA ARG A 54 -50.58 -42.73 2.34
C ARG A 54 -51.80 -43.58 1.98
N ASN A 55 -52.74 -43.05 1.18
CA ASN A 55 -53.94 -43.78 0.76
C ASN A 55 -53.73 -44.65 -0.50
N ASP A 56 -52.67 -44.42 -1.29
CA ASP A 56 -52.38 -45.19 -2.51
C ASP A 56 -51.54 -46.46 -2.26
N THR A 57 -51.08 -46.70 -1.02
CA THR A 57 -50.45 -47.96 -0.62
C THR A 57 -51.47 -48.85 0.08
N GLN A 58 -52.09 -49.77 -0.68
CA GLN A 58 -52.86 -50.87 -0.11
C GLN A 58 -52.00 -51.68 0.90
N PRO A 59 -52.56 -52.10 2.04
CA PRO A 59 -51.85 -52.89 3.02
C PRO A 59 -51.71 -54.31 2.50
N GLY A 60 -50.50 -54.73 2.10
CA GLY A 60 -50.27 -56.15 1.80
C GLY A 60 -49.18 -56.52 0.81
N GLN A 61 -48.46 -55.59 0.17
CA GLN A 61 -47.32 -55.95 -0.68
C GLN A 61 -46.18 -54.95 -0.54
N SER A 62 -45.25 -55.21 0.38
CA SER A 62 -43.98 -54.50 0.42
C SER A 62 -43.08 -55.00 -0.71
N GLY A 63 -42.57 -54.09 -1.54
CA GLY A 63 -41.64 -54.39 -2.64
C GLY A 63 -40.36 -55.11 -2.20
N LEU A 64 -40.08 -55.14 -0.90
CA LEU A 64 -38.97 -55.89 -0.30
C LEU A 64 -39.17 -57.41 -0.39
N ILE A 65 -40.41 -57.93 -0.28
CA ILE A 65 -40.68 -59.37 -0.40
C ILE A 65 -40.48 -59.86 -1.83
N LYS A 66 -40.80 -59.00 -2.81
CA LYS A 66 -40.56 -59.28 -4.23
C LYS A 66 -39.07 -59.30 -4.57
N ILE A 67 -38.29 -58.37 -4.02
CA ILE A 67 -36.82 -58.34 -4.16
C ILE A 67 -36.15 -59.55 -3.50
N ILE A 68 -36.67 -60.00 -2.34
CA ILE A 68 -36.14 -61.19 -1.65
C ILE A 68 -36.54 -62.49 -2.37
N GLN A 69 -37.73 -62.55 -2.99
CA GLN A 69 -38.15 -63.68 -3.82
C GLN A 69 -37.39 -63.74 -5.16
N GLU A 70 -37.11 -62.60 -5.79
CA GLU A 70 -36.27 -62.50 -6.99
C GLU A 70 -34.81 -62.86 -6.69
N ALA A 71 -34.26 -62.42 -5.54
CA ALA A 71 -32.93 -62.82 -5.10
C ALA A 71 -32.82 -64.33 -4.79
N LYS A 72 -33.89 -64.95 -4.29
CA LYS A 72 -33.93 -66.39 -4.00
C LYS A 72 -34.09 -67.25 -5.26
N GLN A 73 -34.75 -66.75 -6.30
CA GLN A 73 -34.84 -67.43 -7.60
C GLN A 73 -33.56 -67.34 -8.44
N VAL A 74 -32.70 -66.34 -8.21
CA VAL A 74 -31.40 -66.23 -8.87
C VAL A 74 -30.37 -67.22 -8.28
N ASP A 75 -30.48 -67.54 -6.99
CA ASP A 75 -29.51 -68.41 -6.29
C ASP A 75 -29.73 -69.92 -6.54
N GLU A 76 -30.95 -70.34 -6.93
CA GLU A 76 -31.25 -71.76 -7.24
C GLU A 76 -30.95 -72.17 -8.69
N HIS A 77 -30.55 -71.24 -9.57
CA HIS A 77 -30.19 -71.53 -10.97
C HIS A 77 -28.76 -71.16 -11.38
N ALA A 78 -27.92 -70.62 -10.48
CA ALA A 78 -26.53 -70.24 -10.78
C ALA A 78 -25.48 -71.18 -10.15
N ALA A 79 -25.85 -72.41 -9.79
CA ALA A 79 -24.91 -73.46 -9.39
C ALA A 79 -24.32 -74.14 -10.63
N GLY A 80 -23.55 -73.39 -11.42
CA GLY A 80 -22.84 -73.90 -12.59
C GLY A 80 -22.71 -72.82 -13.65
N GLU A 81 -21.47 -72.48 -13.97
CA GLU A 81 -21.08 -71.56 -15.05
C GLU A 81 -21.26 -70.05 -14.75
N ASP A 82 -20.24 -69.46 -14.10
CA ASP A 82 -19.58 -68.27 -14.64
C ASP A 82 -18.31 -67.92 -13.82
N LYS A 83 -17.21 -68.60 -14.17
CA LYS A 83 -15.93 -67.90 -14.26
C LYS A 83 -16.08 -66.92 -15.43
N VAL A 84 -15.62 -65.68 -15.24
CA VAL A 84 -15.47 -64.59 -16.24
C VAL A 84 -16.57 -63.52 -16.19
N ARG A 85 -16.41 -62.55 -15.27
CA ARG A 85 -16.33 -61.10 -15.53
C ARG A 85 -16.38 -60.32 -14.21
N LEU A 86 -15.28 -60.36 -13.45
CA LEU A 86 -14.88 -59.19 -12.66
C LEU A 86 -14.52 -58.10 -13.65
N SER A 87 -15.55 -57.37 -14.09
CA SER A 87 -15.41 -56.24 -14.99
C SER A 87 -14.52 -55.20 -14.32
N ALA A 88 -13.40 -54.91 -14.97
CA ALA A 88 -12.60 -53.75 -14.70
C ALA A 88 -13.44 -52.48 -14.94
N ARG A 89 -14.14 -52.01 -13.91
CA ARG A 89 -14.61 -50.62 -13.65
C ARG A 89 -15.43 -50.65 -12.35
N PRO A 90 -14.88 -50.10 -11.25
CA PRO A 90 -15.00 -48.65 -11.05
C PRO A 90 -13.69 -47.94 -10.66
N LEU A 91 -12.53 -48.58 -10.81
CA LEU A 91 -11.23 -47.96 -10.47
C LEU A 91 -11.01 -46.61 -11.18
N SER A 92 -11.33 -46.47 -12.47
CA SER A 92 -11.08 -45.20 -13.19
C SER A 92 -11.94 -44.03 -12.71
N ARG A 93 -13.15 -44.28 -12.18
CA ARG A 93 -14.07 -43.22 -11.75
C ARG A 93 -13.75 -42.74 -10.34
N GLU A 94 -13.35 -43.65 -9.45
CA GLU A 94 -12.87 -43.31 -8.11
C GLU A 94 -11.49 -42.62 -8.17
N TRP A 95 -10.59 -43.10 -9.04
CA TRP A 95 -9.33 -42.40 -9.31
C TRP A 95 -9.54 -41.01 -9.93
N LEU A 96 -10.53 -40.82 -10.82
CA LEU A 96 -10.87 -39.50 -11.36
C LEU A 96 -11.35 -38.53 -10.27
N LYS A 97 -12.22 -39.00 -9.36
CA LYS A 97 -12.69 -38.19 -8.22
C LYS A 97 -11.55 -37.82 -7.28
N LEU A 98 -10.66 -38.78 -7.00
CA LEU A 98 -9.46 -38.54 -6.18
C LEU A 98 -8.53 -37.52 -6.84
N MET A 99 -8.24 -37.67 -8.13
CA MET A 99 -7.39 -36.74 -8.87
C MET A 99 -8.00 -35.34 -8.95
N LEU A 100 -9.32 -35.23 -9.09
CA LEU A 100 -10.03 -33.95 -9.06
C LEU A 100 -9.96 -33.30 -7.67
N SER A 101 -10.24 -34.06 -6.61
CA SER A 101 -10.15 -33.60 -5.21
C SER A 101 -8.74 -33.13 -4.87
N LEU A 102 -7.72 -33.93 -5.21
CA LEU A 102 -6.33 -33.62 -4.96
C LEU A 102 -5.86 -32.41 -5.79
N GLY A 103 -6.29 -32.32 -7.06
CA GLY A 103 -6.02 -31.16 -7.92
C GLY A 103 -6.58 -29.85 -7.36
N ILE A 104 -7.79 -29.88 -6.80
CA ILE A 104 -8.41 -28.72 -6.16
C ILE A 104 -7.62 -28.25 -4.92
N ARG A 105 -7.11 -29.18 -4.10
CA ARG A 105 -6.27 -28.86 -2.93
C ARG A 105 -4.89 -28.32 -3.31
N VAL A 106 -4.30 -28.86 -4.38
CA VAL A 106 -3.05 -28.34 -4.93
C VAL A 106 -3.22 -26.90 -5.42
N ILE A 107 -4.37 -26.57 -6.03
CA ILE A 107 -4.69 -25.17 -6.40
C ILE A 107 -4.74 -24.27 -5.16
N GLN A 108 -5.38 -24.69 -4.06
CA GLN A 108 -5.41 -23.93 -2.82
C GLN A 108 -4.00 -23.63 -2.29
N ILE A 109 -3.13 -24.66 -2.23
CA ILE A 109 -1.74 -24.51 -1.80
C ILE A 109 -0.98 -23.60 -2.76
N ALA A 110 -1.18 -23.75 -4.07
CA ALA A 110 -0.53 -22.90 -5.08
C ALA A 110 -0.91 -21.42 -4.91
N ILE A 111 -2.19 -21.11 -4.68
CA ILE A 111 -2.63 -19.73 -4.44
C ILE A 111 -1.96 -19.16 -3.19
N ILE A 112 -1.97 -19.90 -2.07
CA ILE A 112 -1.34 -19.45 -0.81
C ILE A 112 0.17 -19.29 -0.99
N ALA A 113 0.84 -20.21 -1.69
CA ALA A 113 2.26 -20.15 -1.98
C ALA A 113 2.63 -18.94 -2.87
N VAL A 114 1.80 -18.61 -3.87
CA VAL A 114 1.97 -17.41 -4.70
C VAL A 114 1.81 -16.14 -3.85
N VAL A 115 0.82 -16.08 -2.96
CA VAL A 115 0.64 -14.94 -2.03
C VAL A 115 1.86 -14.77 -1.13
N PHE A 116 2.40 -15.86 -0.57
CA PHE A 116 3.64 -15.80 0.23
C PHE A 116 4.86 -15.44 -0.60
N TYR A 117 4.98 -15.92 -1.83
CA TYR A 117 6.09 -15.59 -2.73
C TYR A 117 6.09 -14.11 -3.11
N ILE A 118 4.92 -13.57 -3.48
CA ILE A 118 4.72 -12.16 -3.79
C ILE A 118 4.94 -11.30 -2.55
N GLY A 119 4.42 -11.71 -1.39
CA GLY A 119 4.59 -10.98 -0.13
C GLY A 119 5.97 -11.09 0.54
N GLY A 120 6.74 -12.12 0.20
CA GLY A 120 8.10 -12.31 0.68
C GLY A 120 9.12 -11.51 -0.13
N LYS A 121 8.80 -11.22 -1.39
CA LYS A 121 9.61 -10.34 -2.24
C LYS A 121 9.36 -8.88 -1.86
N GLN A 122 10.28 -8.33 -1.08
CA GLN A 122 10.45 -6.88 -0.92
C GLN A 122 11.05 -6.28 -2.22
N GLN A 123 10.37 -6.41 -3.35
CA GLN A 123 10.80 -5.84 -4.64
C GLN A 123 9.90 -4.67 -5.00
N ALA A 124 10.47 -3.66 -5.67
CA ALA A 124 9.69 -2.63 -6.34
C ALA A 124 8.86 -3.31 -7.44
N PHE A 125 7.57 -3.48 -7.17
CA PHE A 125 6.64 -4.06 -8.12
C PHE A 125 6.31 -3.00 -9.15
N ASN A 126 6.90 -3.11 -10.35
CA ASN A 126 6.49 -2.28 -11.46
C ASN A 126 5.36 -2.99 -12.21
N LEU A 127 4.12 -2.54 -11.99
CA LEU A 127 2.94 -3.08 -12.67
C LEU A 127 2.98 -2.86 -14.20
N SER A 128 3.82 -1.95 -14.70
CA SER A 128 4.03 -1.78 -16.14
C SER A 128 5.16 -2.65 -16.70
N ASP A 129 6.06 -3.19 -15.87
CA ASP A 129 7.30 -3.85 -16.33
C ASP A 129 7.36 -5.35 -15.98
N ASP A 130 6.53 -5.84 -15.04
CA ASP A 130 6.41 -7.27 -14.81
C ASP A 130 5.59 -7.91 -15.93
N GLN A 131 6.32 -8.40 -16.94
CA GLN A 131 5.91 -8.86 -18.27
C GLN A 131 4.93 -10.05 -18.33
N VAL A 132 4.03 -10.23 -17.36
CA VAL A 132 3.09 -11.36 -17.39
C VAL A 132 1.94 -11.12 -18.38
N MET A 133 1.63 -9.87 -18.75
CA MET A 133 0.83 -9.57 -19.95
C MET A 133 1.23 -8.22 -20.57
N ARG A 134 2.05 -8.24 -21.62
CA ARG A 134 2.40 -7.07 -22.44
C ARG A 134 1.14 -6.37 -22.95
N GLY A 135 0.81 -5.21 -22.37
CA GLY A 135 -0.12 -4.25 -22.96
C GLY A 135 -1.43 -4.01 -22.22
N ILE A 136 -1.68 -4.67 -21.09
CA ILE A 136 -2.85 -4.39 -20.25
C ILE A 136 -2.35 -3.69 -18.99
N MET A 137 -2.53 -2.37 -18.90
CA MET A 137 -2.48 -1.68 -17.61
C MET A 137 -3.61 -2.25 -16.76
N VAL A 138 -3.29 -3.19 -15.87
CA VAL A 138 -4.27 -3.76 -14.95
C VAL A 138 -4.61 -2.67 -13.93
N SER A 139 -5.79 -2.07 -14.08
CA SER A 139 -6.30 -1.05 -13.15
C SER A 139 -6.33 -1.58 -11.71
N VAL A 140 -6.20 -0.69 -10.74
CA VAL A 140 -6.32 -1.03 -9.31
C VAL A 140 -7.63 -1.78 -9.02
N ASP A 141 -8.70 -1.41 -9.72
CA ASP A 141 -10.01 -2.07 -9.63
C ASP A 141 -9.99 -3.51 -10.13
N ALA A 142 -9.29 -3.78 -11.24
CA ALA A 142 -9.11 -5.14 -11.74
C ALA A 142 -8.28 -6.00 -10.78
N GLN A 143 -7.29 -5.41 -10.10
CA GLN A 143 -6.51 -6.11 -9.07
C GLN A 143 -7.38 -6.46 -7.86
N LEU A 144 -8.17 -5.49 -7.36
CA LEU A 144 -9.14 -5.72 -6.29
C LEU A 144 -10.15 -6.82 -6.66
N ALA A 145 -10.61 -6.85 -7.91
CA ALA A 145 -11.49 -7.90 -8.41
C ALA A 145 -10.80 -9.27 -8.43
N VAL A 146 -9.56 -9.36 -8.92
CA VAL A 146 -8.79 -10.62 -8.94
C VAL A 146 -8.54 -11.15 -7.53
N PHE A 147 -8.13 -10.28 -6.59
CA PHE A 147 -7.98 -10.67 -5.18
C PHE A 147 -9.32 -11.04 -4.53
N GLY A 148 -10.40 -10.36 -4.88
CA GLY A 148 -11.76 -10.72 -4.45
C GLY A 148 -12.17 -12.12 -4.92
N VAL A 149 -11.91 -12.46 -6.18
CA VAL A 149 -12.14 -13.79 -6.74
C VAL A 149 -11.25 -14.83 -6.07
N ALA A 150 -9.96 -14.55 -5.90
CA ALA A 150 -9.01 -15.45 -5.23
C ALA A 150 -9.43 -15.75 -3.79
N ASN A 151 -9.85 -14.72 -3.03
CA ASN A 151 -10.39 -14.88 -1.68
C ASN A 151 -11.65 -15.76 -1.68
N LYS A 152 -12.57 -15.53 -2.62
CA LYS A 152 -13.81 -16.30 -2.67
C LYS A 152 -13.57 -17.77 -3.03
N ILE A 153 -12.65 -18.03 -3.95
CA ILE A 153 -12.20 -19.39 -4.29
C ILE A 153 -11.58 -20.03 -3.05
N LEU A 154 -10.63 -19.34 -2.41
CA LEU A 154 -9.96 -19.82 -1.21
C LEU A 154 -10.91 -20.16 -0.06
N ASP A 155 -11.93 -19.33 0.18
CA ASP A 155 -12.98 -19.59 1.18
C ASP A 155 -13.76 -20.87 0.85
N TYR A 156 -14.18 -21.02 -0.42
CA TYR A 156 -14.90 -22.20 -0.89
C TYR A 156 -14.04 -23.48 -0.76
N LEU A 157 -12.76 -23.39 -1.11
CA LEU A 157 -11.82 -24.50 -0.98
C LEU A 157 -11.58 -24.87 0.49
N MET A 158 -11.47 -23.88 1.37
CA MET A 158 -11.28 -24.12 2.80
C MET A 158 -12.50 -24.76 3.46
N ASP A 159 -13.72 -24.32 3.14
CA ASP A 159 -14.95 -24.95 3.64
C ASP A 159 -15.05 -26.41 3.21
N MET A 160 -14.74 -26.70 1.94
CA MET A 160 -14.68 -28.07 1.43
C MET A 160 -13.57 -28.89 2.10
N ALA A 161 -12.43 -28.29 2.48
CA ALA A 161 -11.32 -28.96 3.16
C ALA A 161 -11.69 -29.34 4.59
N LEU A 162 -12.32 -28.41 5.32
CA LEU A 162 -12.81 -28.66 6.67
C LEU A 162 -13.90 -29.72 6.68
N ASP A 163 -14.84 -29.68 5.73
CA ASP A 163 -15.92 -30.67 5.63
C ASP A 163 -15.37 -32.09 5.42
N HIS A 164 -14.42 -32.23 4.49
CA HIS A 164 -13.77 -33.50 4.21
C HIS A 164 -12.92 -33.98 5.40
N ALA A 165 -12.04 -33.14 5.94
CA ALA A 165 -11.17 -33.50 7.05
C ALA A 165 -11.95 -33.93 8.29
N VAL A 166 -13.03 -33.22 8.64
CA VAL A 166 -13.89 -33.56 9.79
C VAL A 166 -14.65 -34.86 9.53
N SER A 167 -15.24 -35.03 8.35
CA SER A 167 -15.97 -36.25 7.98
C SER A 167 -15.07 -37.49 8.07
N VAL A 168 -13.86 -37.42 7.50
CA VAL A 168 -12.89 -38.53 7.55
C VAL A 168 -12.40 -38.77 8.97
N THR A 169 -12.09 -37.73 9.74
CA THR A 169 -11.61 -37.88 11.12
C THR A 169 -12.67 -38.51 12.02
N LEU A 170 -13.93 -38.06 11.92
CA LEU A 170 -15.06 -38.66 12.64
C LEU A 170 -15.26 -40.11 12.21
N THR A 171 -15.25 -40.41 10.91
CA THR A 171 -15.41 -41.77 10.41
C THR A 171 -14.29 -42.69 10.92
N LEU A 172 -13.04 -42.21 10.93
CA LEU A 172 -11.90 -42.94 11.45
C LEU A 172 -12.04 -43.17 12.97
N TRP A 173 -12.49 -42.17 13.72
CA TRP A 173 -12.76 -42.32 15.15
C TRP A 173 -13.88 -43.34 15.43
N MET A 174 -14.95 -43.38 14.62
CA MET A 174 -15.99 -44.41 14.76
C MET A 174 -15.40 -45.79 14.48
N ALA A 175 -14.65 -45.93 13.38
CA ALA A 175 -14.04 -47.20 12.99
C ALA A 175 -13.00 -47.70 14.01
N CYS A 176 -12.17 -46.82 14.57
CA CYS A 176 -11.17 -47.17 15.58
C CYS A 176 -11.78 -47.41 16.96
N SER A 177 -12.92 -46.79 17.29
CA SER A 177 -13.67 -47.07 18.53
C SER A 177 -14.26 -48.49 18.59
N ILE A 178 -14.20 -49.24 17.48
CA ILE A 178 -14.55 -50.66 17.43
C ILE A 178 -13.47 -51.52 18.13
N SER A 179 -12.24 -51.02 18.24
CA SER A 179 -11.20 -51.63 19.09
C SER A 179 -11.33 -51.14 20.52
N ASP A 180 -11.19 -52.04 21.51
CA ASP A 180 -11.44 -51.81 22.95
C ASP A 180 -10.53 -50.74 23.62
N HIS A 181 -9.84 -49.89 22.86
CA HIS A 181 -8.87 -48.91 23.34
C HIS A 181 -9.28 -47.44 23.13
N TYR A 182 -10.39 -47.15 22.44
CA TYR A 182 -10.84 -45.78 22.19
C TYR A 182 -12.28 -45.53 22.66
N ALA A 183 -12.47 -44.47 23.45
CA ALA A 183 -13.80 -44.01 23.84
C ALA A 183 -14.57 -43.56 22.60
N GLY A 184 -15.79 -44.09 22.41
CA GLY A 184 -16.64 -43.80 21.25
C GLY A 184 -17.01 -42.32 21.08
N ILE A 185 -17.60 -42.01 19.92
CA ILE A 185 -17.97 -40.65 19.51
C ILE A 185 -19.16 -40.14 20.32
N LYS A 186 -19.07 -38.90 20.81
CA LYS A 186 -20.19 -38.20 21.47
C LYS A 186 -20.97 -37.37 20.45
N VAL A 187 -22.24 -37.08 20.76
CA VAL A 187 -23.08 -36.18 19.94
C VAL A 187 -22.41 -34.80 19.75
N ASP A 188 -21.70 -34.32 20.77
CA ASP A 188 -20.92 -33.07 20.75
C ASP A 188 -19.68 -33.11 19.82
N ASP A 189 -19.34 -34.25 19.21
CA ASP A 189 -18.25 -34.35 18.23
C ASP A 189 -18.71 -34.06 16.80
N PHE A 190 -20.01 -34.19 16.51
CA PHE A 190 -20.56 -33.83 15.20
C PHE A 190 -20.57 -32.31 14.95
N SER A 191 -20.49 -31.49 16.02
CA SER A 191 -20.35 -30.03 15.90
C SER A 191 -18.93 -29.55 15.58
N ILE A 192 -17.93 -30.44 15.47
CA ILE A 192 -16.53 -30.08 15.21
C ILE A 192 -16.38 -29.22 13.95
N LYS A 193 -17.14 -29.50 12.88
CA LYS A 193 -17.11 -28.69 11.65
C LYS A 193 -17.51 -27.24 11.91
N GLU A 194 -18.59 -27.04 12.67
CA GLU A 194 -19.07 -25.70 13.00
C GLU A 194 -18.11 -24.99 13.95
N GLU A 195 -17.48 -25.71 14.87
CA GLU A 195 -16.42 -25.18 15.74
C GLU A 195 -15.15 -24.78 14.96
N LEU A 196 -14.77 -25.51 13.91
CA LEU A 196 -13.59 -25.20 13.09
C LEU A 196 -13.82 -24.09 12.06
N SER A 197 -15.06 -23.87 11.64
CA SER A 197 -15.39 -22.84 10.64
C SER A 197 -15.80 -21.50 11.26
N LYS A 198 -16.40 -21.49 12.46
CA LYS A 198 -16.99 -20.30 13.08
C LYS A 198 -16.43 -20.04 14.48
N PRO A 199 -15.68 -18.94 14.71
CA PRO A 199 -14.99 -18.71 15.97
C PRO A 199 -15.93 -18.48 17.15
N TRP A 200 -17.10 -17.89 16.92
CA TRP A 200 -18.12 -17.73 17.97
C TRP A 200 -18.72 -19.07 18.42
N ILE A 201 -18.86 -20.04 17.50
CA ILE A 201 -19.32 -21.39 17.85
C ILE A 201 -18.24 -22.12 18.62
N ALA A 202 -16.97 -22.00 18.22
CA ALA A 202 -15.83 -22.57 18.96
C ALA A 202 -15.79 -22.07 20.41
N GLY A 203 -15.91 -20.74 20.60
CA GLY A 203 -15.94 -20.12 21.92
C GLY A 203 -17.13 -20.56 22.75
N TRP A 204 -18.33 -20.61 22.14
CA TRP A 204 -19.54 -21.07 22.81
C TRP A 204 -19.46 -22.54 23.22
N ALA A 205 -19.03 -23.43 22.32
CA ALA A 205 -18.84 -24.85 22.58
C ALA A 205 -17.78 -25.10 23.67
N PHE A 206 -16.70 -24.31 23.70
CA PHE A 206 -15.71 -24.37 24.78
C PHE A 206 -16.32 -23.99 26.14
N ILE A 207 -17.10 -22.90 26.21
CA ILE A 207 -17.78 -22.50 27.44
C ILE A 207 -18.77 -23.58 27.89
N GLN A 208 -19.53 -24.16 26.96
CA GLN A 208 -20.47 -25.24 27.27
C GLN A 208 -19.75 -26.49 27.81
N ARG A 209 -18.63 -26.90 27.19
CA ARG A 209 -17.81 -28.03 27.67
C ARG A 209 -17.22 -27.75 29.05
N TRP A 210 -16.75 -26.53 29.30
CA TRP A 210 -16.23 -26.14 30.61
C TRP A 210 -17.32 -26.20 31.69
N ARG A 211 -18.55 -25.76 31.37
CA ARG A 211 -19.70 -25.83 32.28
C ARG A 211 -20.17 -27.26 32.56
N LYS A 212 -20.10 -28.17 31.57
CA LYS A 212 -20.56 -29.57 31.70
C LYS A 212 -19.53 -30.51 32.34
N ASP A 213 -18.29 -30.47 31.87
CA ASP A 213 -17.26 -31.49 32.18
C ASP A 213 -16.14 -30.98 33.11
N GLY A 214 -16.18 -29.70 33.50
CA GLY A 214 -15.13 -29.04 34.29
C GLY A 214 -13.88 -28.69 33.48
N PHE A 215 -12.83 -28.21 34.16
CA PHE A 215 -11.57 -27.82 33.51
C PHE A 215 -10.72 -29.07 33.21
N ARG A 216 -10.75 -29.56 31.96
CA ARG A 216 -9.91 -30.65 31.47
C ARG A 216 -8.95 -30.14 30.41
N PHE A 217 -7.67 -30.52 30.51
CA PHE A 217 -6.64 -30.11 29.53
C PHE A 217 -6.98 -30.52 28.09
N THR A 218 -7.69 -31.64 27.90
CA THR A 218 -8.15 -32.08 26.58
C THR A 218 -9.24 -31.18 25.98
N SER A 219 -10.17 -30.66 26.81
CA SER A 219 -11.20 -29.72 26.32
C SER A 219 -10.62 -28.34 26.05
N LEU A 220 -9.63 -27.91 26.84
CA LEU A 220 -8.85 -26.69 26.59
C LEU A 220 -8.05 -26.81 25.29
N GLY A 221 -7.36 -27.93 25.07
CA GLY A 221 -6.61 -28.19 23.84
C GLY A 221 -7.49 -28.15 22.59
N ARG A 222 -8.64 -28.84 22.61
CA ARG A 222 -9.61 -28.80 21.50
C ARG A 222 -10.19 -27.39 21.32
N GLY A 223 -10.57 -26.71 22.39
CA GLY A 223 -11.09 -25.34 22.34
C GLY A 223 -10.10 -24.37 21.68
N MET A 224 -8.83 -24.40 22.12
CA MET A 224 -7.78 -23.56 21.56
C MET A 224 -7.47 -23.88 20.09
N LEU A 225 -7.46 -25.17 19.72
CA LEU A 225 -7.23 -25.60 18.33
C LEU A 225 -8.38 -25.18 17.42
N CYS A 226 -9.63 -25.43 17.83
CA CYS A 226 -10.81 -25.02 17.06
C CYS A 226 -10.90 -23.50 16.91
N LEU A 227 -10.57 -22.75 17.98
CA LEU A 227 -10.54 -21.29 17.94
C LEU A 227 -9.41 -20.78 17.03
N ALA A 228 -8.21 -21.37 17.09
CA ALA A 228 -7.09 -21.00 16.22
C ALA A 228 -7.42 -21.22 14.74
N VAL A 229 -8.00 -22.37 14.38
CA VAL A 229 -8.39 -22.68 12.99
C VAL A 229 -9.54 -21.78 12.53
N SER A 230 -10.60 -21.64 13.32
CA SER A 230 -11.76 -20.82 12.92
C SER A 230 -11.43 -19.33 12.81
N LEU A 231 -10.57 -18.81 13.68
CA LEU A 231 -10.07 -17.44 13.59
C LEU A 231 -9.16 -17.26 12.37
N ALA A 232 -8.36 -18.28 12.03
CA ALA A 232 -7.53 -18.26 10.83
C ALA A 232 -8.36 -18.30 9.53
N VAL A 233 -9.44 -19.08 9.49
CA VAL A 233 -10.40 -19.13 8.36
C VAL A 233 -11.04 -17.75 8.15
N VAL A 234 -11.53 -17.12 9.21
CA VAL A 234 -12.15 -15.78 9.11
C VAL A 234 -11.13 -14.72 8.68
N LEU A 235 -9.88 -14.81 9.16
CA LEU A 235 -8.81 -13.87 8.80
C LEU A 235 -8.12 -14.19 7.47
N GLN A 236 -8.48 -15.27 6.79
CA GLN A 236 -7.82 -15.71 5.56
C GLN A 236 -7.87 -14.62 4.47
N GLY A 237 -9.05 -14.06 4.19
CA GLY A 237 -9.19 -12.98 3.22
C GLY A 237 -8.42 -11.71 3.62
N ALA A 238 -8.39 -11.39 4.91
CA ALA A 238 -7.58 -10.29 5.43
C ALA A 238 -6.08 -10.57 5.24
N GLY A 239 -5.63 -11.81 5.44
CA GLY A 239 -4.24 -12.22 5.23
C GLY A 239 -3.80 -12.14 3.78
N VAL A 240 -4.63 -12.62 2.85
CA VAL A 240 -4.35 -12.50 1.41
C VAL A 240 -4.25 -11.04 1.00
N ASN A 241 -5.19 -10.19 1.44
CA ASN A 241 -5.15 -8.76 1.12
C ASN A 241 -3.97 -8.04 1.80
N THR A 242 -3.59 -8.47 3.00
CA THR A 242 -2.51 -7.83 3.76
C THR A 242 -1.13 -8.13 3.18
N ILE A 243 -0.91 -9.39 2.79
CA ILE A 243 0.37 -9.87 2.27
C ILE A 243 0.46 -9.67 0.76
N GLY A 244 -0.56 -10.10 0.03
CA GLY A 244 -0.53 -10.22 -1.43
C GLY A 244 -0.83 -8.91 -2.17
N MET A 245 -1.60 -7.99 -1.58
CA MET A 245 -1.94 -6.75 -2.27
C MET A 245 -0.73 -5.80 -2.30
N PRO A 246 -0.28 -5.36 -3.50
CA PRO A 246 0.76 -4.36 -3.61
C PRO A 246 0.24 -3.02 -3.07
N LYS A 247 0.99 -2.42 -2.14
CA LYS A 247 0.67 -1.12 -1.52
C LYS A 247 1.80 -0.14 -1.84
N ALA A 248 1.49 1.12 -2.09
CA ALA A 248 2.48 2.18 -2.29
C ALA A 248 3.35 2.37 -1.04
N ARG A 249 4.68 2.41 -1.21
CA ARG A 249 5.70 2.43 -0.15
C ARG A 249 6.84 3.35 -0.52
N TRP A 250 7.49 3.86 0.51
CA TRP A 250 8.82 4.45 0.41
C TRP A 250 9.83 3.39 0.81
N SER A 251 10.67 2.95 -0.12
CA SER A 251 11.60 1.85 0.07
C SER A 251 12.91 2.10 -0.69
N PRO A 252 14.05 1.64 -0.16
CA PRO A 252 14.26 1.06 1.18
C PRO A 252 14.11 2.11 2.30
N SER A 253 13.50 1.72 3.42
CA SER A 253 13.33 2.58 4.60
C SER A 253 14.66 2.75 5.33
N TYR A 254 15.05 4.01 5.59
CA TYR A 254 16.28 4.34 6.29
C TYR A 254 15.98 4.63 7.77
N TYR A 255 16.41 3.74 8.67
CA TYR A 255 16.21 3.87 10.12
C TYR A 255 17.47 4.29 10.89
N GLY A 256 18.49 4.80 10.18
CA GLY A 256 19.78 5.22 10.73
C GLY A 256 20.91 4.21 10.40
N GLY A 257 22.05 4.71 9.92
CA GLY A 257 23.20 3.90 9.46
C GLY A 257 23.93 4.53 8.26
N VAL A 258 24.93 3.86 7.68
CA VAL A 258 25.47 4.30 6.38
C VAL A 258 24.47 3.93 5.29
N PRO A 259 24.02 4.86 4.41
CA PRO A 259 23.16 4.52 3.29
C PRO A 259 23.81 3.44 2.41
N ASP A 260 23.07 2.37 2.12
CA ASP A 260 23.54 1.32 1.21
C ASP A 260 23.41 1.79 -0.25
N SER A 261 24.02 1.05 -1.18
CA SER A 261 23.94 1.22 -2.63
C SER A 261 22.52 1.42 -3.18
N SER A 262 21.52 0.86 -2.50
CA SER A 262 20.09 1.01 -2.83
C SER A 262 19.50 2.39 -2.49
N GLN A 263 20.17 3.16 -1.62
CA GLN A 263 19.82 4.50 -1.13
C GLN A 263 20.75 5.60 -1.63
N THR A 264 21.71 5.24 -2.47
CA THR A 264 22.67 6.17 -3.06
C THR A 264 22.39 6.31 -4.55
N LEU A 265 22.49 7.54 -5.04
CA LEU A 265 22.45 7.85 -6.47
C LEU A 265 23.79 8.45 -6.87
N ILE A 266 24.42 7.84 -7.87
CA ILE A 266 25.67 8.33 -8.44
C ILE A 266 25.34 9.00 -9.76
N LEU A 267 25.64 10.29 -9.85
CA LEU A 267 25.42 11.11 -11.03
C LEU A 267 26.76 11.60 -11.58
N PRO A 268 26.89 11.85 -12.89
CA PRO A 268 28.02 12.61 -13.39
C PRO A 268 28.02 14.00 -12.75
N LEU A 269 29.20 14.50 -12.39
CA LEU A 269 29.36 15.88 -12.01
C LEU A 269 29.08 16.75 -13.24
N MET A 270 28.11 17.65 -13.15
CA MET A 270 27.76 18.57 -14.23
C MET A 270 28.40 19.93 -14.00
N ARG A 271 28.82 20.61 -15.07
CA ARG A 271 29.26 22.00 -15.06
C ARG A 271 28.40 22.82 -16.01
N MET A 272 28.03 24.03 -15.60
CA MET A 272 27.35 24.98 -16.47
C MET A 272 28.37 25.70 -17.35
N LEU A 273 28.06 25.79 -18.64
CA LEU A 273 28.90 26.43 -19.64
C LEU A 273 28.32 27.74 -20.15
N ASN A 274 27.00 27.81 -20.28
CA ASN A 274 26.31 29.01 -20.75
C ASN A 274 24.86 29.06 -20.25
N ALA A 275 24.27 30.25 -20.25
CA ALA A 275 22.85 30.49 -20.10
C ALA A 275 22.31 31.22 -21.34
N ASN A 276 21.10 30.88 -21.78
CA ASN A 276 20.43 31.54 -22.90
C ASN A 276 18.92 31.66 -22.65
N VAL A 277 18.20 32.32 -23.56
CA VAL A 277 16.76 32.61 -23.42
C VAL A 277 15.91 31.85 -24.44
N ASP A 278 16.45 30.75 -24.98
CA ASP A 278 15.84 30.01 -26.10
C ASP A 278 14.47 29.42 -25.74
N ALA A 279 14.27 29.06 -24.47
CA ALA A 279 12.98 28.54 -24.00
C ALA A 279 11.86 29.60 -24.13
N ILE A 280 12.18 30.88 -23.88
CA ILE A 280 11.25 32.00 -23.99
C ILE A 280 11.08 32.40 -25.46
N TRP A 281 12.13 32.22 -26.28
CA TRP A 281 12.11 32.58 -27.70
C TRP A 281 10.94 31.94 -28.45
N THR A 282 10.69 30.65 -28.22
CA THR A 282 9.60 29.93 -28.90
C THR A 282 8.23 30.46 -28.47
N GLN A 283 8.05 30.80 -27.19
CA GLN A 283 6.83 31.43 -26.70
C GLN A 283 6.65 32.84 -27.29
N ALA A 284 7.72 33.63 -27.33
CA ALA A 284 7.72 34.97 -27.91
C ALA A 284 7.41 34.96 -29.41
N ALA A 285 7.99 34.00 -30.16
CA ALA A 285 7.71 33.81 -31.57
C ALA A 285 6.23 33.47 -31.83
N ALA A 286 5.60 32.68 -30.95
CA ALA A 286 4.17 32.38 -31.03
C ALA A 286 3.27 33.57 -30.67
N MET A 287 3.77 34.53 -29.89
CA MET A 287 3.06 35.77 -29.54
C MET A 287 3.21 36.86 -30.61
N SER A 288 4.24 36.77 -31.44
CA SER A 288 4.48 37.72 -32.52
C SER A 288 3.64 37.37 -33.75
N ALA A 289 2.93 38.36 -34.29
CA ALA A 289 2.34 38.24 -35.61
C ALA A 289 3.38 38.45 -36.75
N ASP A 290 4.55 39.01 -36.41
CA ASP A 290 5.63 39.33 -37.33
C ASP A 290 6.85 38.40 -37.08
N PRO A 291 7.35 37.69 -38.10
CA PRO A 291 8.53 36.83 -37.94
C PRO A 291 9.86 37.59 -37.79
N ASP A 292 9.88 38.93 -37.76
CA ASP A 292 11.10 39.71 -37.53
C ASP A 292 11.80 39.33 -36.21
N PRO A 293 13.05 38.83 -36.25
CA PRO A 293 13.81 38.47 -35.05
C PRO A 293 13.95 39.62 -34.05
N ASN A 294 13.96 40.88 -34.49
CA ASN A 294 14.05 42.01 -33.58
C ASN A 294 12.76 42.20 -32.77
N ALA A 295 11.61 42.06 -33.41
CA ALA A 295 10.31 42.13 -32.74
C ALA A 295 10.15 40.98 -31.73
N ILE A 296 10.54 39.77 -32.12
CA ILE A 296 10.55 38.60 -31.22
C ILE A 296 11.50 38.85 -30.04
N GLY A 297 12.72 39.35 -30.30
CA GLY A 297 13.70 39.67 -29.27
C GLY A 297 13.20 40.68 -28.24
N GLN A 298 12.44 41.71 -28.66
CA GLN A 298 11.80 42.65 -27.73
C GLN A 298 10.74 41.98 -26.85
N ILE A 299 9.94 41.07 -27.42
CA ILE A 299 8.96 40.29 -26.64
C ILE A 299 9.68 39.37 -25.63
N VAL A 300 10.77 38.72 -26.03
CA VAL A 300 11.60 37.91 -25.12
C VAL A 300 12.11 38.77 -23.96
N ALA A 301 12.72 39.92 -24.27
CA ALA A 301 13.25 40.82 -23.25
C ALA A 301 12.16 41.34 -22.30
N ALA A 302 10.95 41.60 -22.80
CA ALA A 302 9.81 42.00 -21.97
C ALA A 302 9.29 40.86 -21.06
N LEU A 303 9.19 39.64 -21.59
CA LEU A 303 8.78 38.46 -20.82
C LEU A 303 9.80 38.13 -19.72
N GLU A 304 11.09 38.14 -20.06
CA GLU A 304 12.16 37.88 -19.11
C GLU A 304 12.29 38.99 -18.05
N ALA A 305 12.11 40.26 -18.43
CA ALA A 305 12.02 41.36 -17.48
C ALA A 305 10.87 41.15 -16.49
N SER A 306 9.69 40.72 -16.97
CA SER A 306 8.53 40.42 -16.11
C SER A 306 8.83 39.29 -15.12
N MET A 307 9.42 38.19 -15.58
CA MET A 307 9.80 37.06 -14.71
C MET A 307 10.95 37.41 -13.76
N THR A 308 11.85 38.30 -14.16
CA THR A 308 12.91 38.83 -13.29
C THR A 308 12.31 39.70 -12.19
N PHE A 309 11.34 40.55 -12.53
CA PHE A 309 10.65 41.42 -11.58
C PHE A 309 9.85 40.64 -10.52
N THR A 310 9.16 39.56 -10.91
CA THR A 310 8.44 38.71 -9.93
C THR A 310 9.36 38.05 -8.92
N GLY A 311 10.65 37.86 -9.27
CA GLY A 311 11.68 37.39 -8.36
C GLY A 311 11.89 38.28 -7.13
N LEU A 312 11.50 39.56 -7.16
CA LEU A 312 11.59 40.45 -5.99
C LEU A 312 10.45 40.26 -4.98
N SER A 313 9.38 39.54 -5.35
CA SER A 313 8.13 39.49 -4.57
C SER A 313 8.31 38.95 -3.14
N GLY A 314 9.15 37.94 -2.93
CA GLY A 314 9.42 37.38 -1.61
C GLY A 314 10.63 37.96 -0.90
N LEU A 315 11.39 38.88 -1.53
CA LEU A 315 12.69 39.33 -1.01
C LEU A 315 12.56 40.02 0.35
N ARG A 316 11.55 40.87 0.49
CA ARG A 316 11.25 41.53 1.76
C ARG A 316 10.96 40.51 2.87
N ASN A 317 10.23 39.44 2.57
CA ASN A 317 9.89 38.43 3.58
C ASN A 317 11.11 37.58 3.95
N ALA A 318 11.90 37.16 2.96
CA ALA A 318 13.15 36.43 3.16
C ALA A 318 14.12 37.22 4.06
N MET A 319 14.29 38.52 3.80
CA MET A 319 15.17 39.39 4.58
C MET A 319 14.60 39.80 5.94
N ASN A 320 13.28 39.77 6.14
CA ASN A 320 12.62 40.04 7.44
C ASN A 320 12.46 38.79 8.33
N SER A 321 12.88 37.60 7.86
CA SER A 321 12.87 36.33 8.61
C SER A 321 13.47 36.46 10.02
N ASP A 322 13.16 35.61 10.99
CA ASP A 322 13.70 35.76 12.35
C ASP A 322 15.25 35.86 12.36
N PRO A 323 15.85 36.94 12.90
CA PRO A 323 17.31 37.13 12.91
C PRO A 323 18.06 36.04 13.70
N THR A 324 17.36 35.26 14.52
CA THR A 324 17.93 34.10 15.23
C THR A 324 18.05 32.85 14.34
N LYS A 325 17.54 32.91 13.09
CA LYS A 325 17.54 31.80 12.12
C LYS A 325 18.23 32.21 10.82
N PRO A 326 19.55 32.42 10.81
CA PRO A 326 20.27 32.66 9.56
C PRO A 326 20.24 31.40 8.68
N GLY A 327 20.32 31.56 7.36
CA GLY A 327 20.22 30.44 6.43
C GLY A 327 19.80 30.82 5.01
N TRP A 328 19.52 29.81 4.20
CA TRP A 328 18.93 29.99 2.87
C TRP A 328 17.42 30.22 2.98
N TYR A 329 16.93 31.20 2.23
CA TYR A 329 15.52 31.50 2.12
C TYR A 329 15.11 31.56 0.66
N GLU A 330 14.02 30.88 0.34
CA GLU A 330 13.40 30.94 -0.98
C GLU A 330 12.77 32.33 -1.15
N VAL A 331 13.33 33.11 -2.08
CA VAL A 331 12.80 34.42 -2.44
C VAL A 331 11.63 34.26 -3.41
N TYR A 332 11.77 33.32 -4.34
CA TYR A 332 10.74 33.00 -5.30
C TYR A 332 10.81 31.51 -5.67
N LYS A 333 9.65 30.88 -5.77
CA LYS A 333 9.50 29.48 -6.17
C LYS A 333 8.35 29.38 -7.16
N SER A 334 8.66 28.98 -8.40
CA SER A 334 7.65 28.62 -9.39
C SER A 334 7.25 27.16 -9.17
N SER A 335 5.95 26.88 -9.14
CA SER A 335 5.43 25.53 -8.98
C SER A 335 5.94 24.61 -10.10
N GLY A 336 6.85 23.69 -9.76
CA GLY A 336 7.38 22.69 -10.68
C GLY A 336 8.38 23.21 -11.72
N SER A 337 8.94 24.42 -11.58
CA SER A 337 9.87 24.98 -12.58
C SER A 337 11.25 25.34 -12.01
N TYR A 338 11.31 26.23 -11.03
CA TYR A 338 12.58 26.81 -10.59
C TYR A 338 12.45 27.53 -9.24
N ILE A 339 13.59 27.76 -8.60
CA ILE A 339 13.73 28.46 -7.32
C ILE A 339 14.86 29.48 -7.40
N THR A 340 14.63 30.66 -6.83
CA THR A 340 15.66 31.65 -6.53
C THR A 340 15.72 31.84 -5.02
N SER A 341 16.91 31.68 -4.45
CA SER A 341 17.11 31.77 -3.00
C SER A 341 18.21 32.74 -2.63
N ILE A 342 18.10 33.30 -1.42
CA ILE A 342 19.05 34.24 -0.84
C ILE A 342 19.56 33.70 0.48
N GLN A 343 20.86 33.83 0.73
CA GLN A 343 21.46 33.51 2.01
C GLN A 343 21.36 34.74 2.92
N VAL A 344 20.65 34.60 4.02
CA VAL A 344 20.64 35.57 5.12
C VAL A 344 21.82 35.25 6.03
N PRO A 345 22.84 36.11 6.11
CA PRO A 345 24.09 35.80 6.81
C PRO A 345 23.90 35.70 8.32
N THR A 346 24.71 34.84 8.97
CA THR A 346 24.83 34.73 10.43
C THR A 346 25.56 35.90 11.07
N ASN A 347 26.42 36.57 10.31
CA ASN A 347 27.40 37.52 10.83
C ASN A 347 27.07 38.96 10.40
N THR A 348 26.96 39.84 11.40
CA THR A 348 26.74 41.28 11.20
C THR A 348 27.91 42.00 10.55
N SER A 349 29.08 41.37 10.40
CA SER A 349 30.23 41.99 9.71
C SER A 349 30.26 41.72 8.19
N GLN A 350 29.41 40.85 7.67
CA GLN A 350 29.44 40.49 6.25
C GLN A 350 28.73 41.56 5.41
N ARG A 351 29.42 42.09 4.39
CA ARG A 351 28.86 43.09 3.45
C ARG A 351 28.29 42.48 2.19
N SER A 352 28.77 41.31 1.78
CA SER A 352 28.29 40.62 0.59
C SER A 352 27.15 39.65 0.92
N ILE A 353 26.21 39.47 -0.01
CA ILE A 353 25.18 38.43 0.07
C ILE A 353 25.40 37.37 -1.01
N GLN A 354 25.01 36.13 -0.68
CA GLN A 354 24.97 35.04 -1.64
C GLN A 354 23.53 34.80 -2.10
N THR A 355 23.35 34.61 -3.40
CA THR A 355 22.09 34.16 -4.00
C THR A 355 22.36 32.94 -4.87
N VAL A 356 21.41 32.02 -4.94
CA VAL A 356 21.53 30.79 -5.73
C VAL A 356 20.29 30.63 -6.61
N SER A 357 20.55 30.18 -7.82
CA SER A 357 19.51 29.87 -8.82
C SER A 357 19.39 28.36 -8.95
N MET A 358 18.17 27.85 -9.10
CA MET A 358 17.93 26.41 -9.28
C MET A 358 16.81 26.15 -10.28
N GLN A 359 17.04 25.18 -11.18
CA GLN A 359 16.06 24.71 -12.15
C GLN A 359 15.64 23.28 -11.92
N PHE A 360 14.36 22.99 -12.12
CA PHE A 360 13.81 21.64 -11.92
C PHE A 360 13.98 20.76 -13.16
N GLY A 361 14.39 21.34 -14.29
CA GLY A 361 14.69 20.60 -15.53
C GLY A 361 15.74 19.51 -15.30
N GLY A 362 16.84 19.83 -14.60
CA GLY A 362 17.88 18.86 -14.25
C GLY A 362 17.36 17.73 -13.34
N ILE A 363 16.51 18.05 -12.36
CA ILE A 363 15.86 17.06 -11.49
C ILE A 363 14.96 16.11 -12.29
N THR A 364 14.21 16.65 -13.25
CA THR A 364 13.34 15.88 -14.14
C THR A 364 14.15 14.97 -15.06
N ALA A 365 15.25 15.47 -15.61
CA ALA A 365 16.16 14.67 -16.45
C ALA A 365 16.82 13.54 -15.65
N ILE A 366 17.25 13.80 -14.41
CA ILE A 366 17.76 12.78 -13.50
C ILE A 366 16.67 11.72 -13.25
N TRP A 367 15.44 12.12 -12.93
CA TRP A 367 14.34 11.19 -12.72
C TRP A 367 14.10 10.30 -13.94
N GLN A 368 13.96 10.89 -15.13
CA GLN A 368 13.74 10.16 -16.38
C GLN A 368 14.91 9.21 -16.72
N SER A 369 16.14 9.63 -16.44
CA SER A 369 17.30 8.76 -16.61
C SER A 369 17.27 7.56 -15.65
N GLN A 370 16.90 7.79 -14.38
CA GLN A 370 16.85 6.75 -13.37
C GLN A 370 15.72 5.74 -13.59
N THR A 371 14.58 6.16 -14.14
CA THR A 371 13.50 5.22 -14.50
C THR A 371 13.87 4.31 -15.67
N ILE A 372 14.84 4.69 -16.51
CA ILE A 372 15.28 3.89 -17.67
C ILE A 372 16.53 3.06 -17.33
N TYR A 373 17.55 3.68 -16.74
CA TYR A 373 18.89 3.10 -16.57
C TYR A 373 19.27 2.85 -15.10
N GLY A 374 18.43 3.27 -14.16
CA GLY A 374 18.73 3.18 -12.74
C GLY A 374 18.73 1.76 -12.19
N ASN A 375 18.95 1.67 -10.88
CA ASN A 375 18.85 0.39 -10.16
C ASN A 375 17.41 -0.18 -10.24
N GLN A 376 17.22 -1.42 -9.77
CA GLN A 376 15.89 -2.07 -9.81
C GLN A 376 14.80 -1.27 -9.08
N TRP A 377 15.15 -0.48 -8.07
CA TRP A 377 14.22 0.33 -7.31
C TRP A 377 13.78 1.56 -8.09
N ALA A 378 14.72 2.24 -8.72
CA ALA A 378 14.48 3.41 -9.55
C ALA A 378 13.59 3.08 -10.76
N ARG A 379 13.90 2.00 -11.49
CA ARG A 379 13.13 1.57 -12.67
C ARG A 379 11.69 1.16 -12.35
N GLY A 380 11.44 0.67 -11.13
CA GLY A 380 10.11 0.27 -10.69
C GLY A 380 9.36 1.29 -9.83
N SER A 381 9.91 2.50 -9.71
CA SER A 381 9.35 3.54 -8.86
C SER A 381 8.43 4.50 -9.63
N THR A 382 7.45 5.06 -8.92
CA THR A 382 6.59 6.14 -9.40
C THR A 382 7.02 7.50 -8.85
N GLY A 383 8.14 7.57 -8.15
CA GLY A 383 8.68 8.78 -7.57
C GLY A 383 9.84 8.48 -6.64
N TYR A 384 10.46 9.52 -6.09
CA TYR A 384 11.47 9.40 -5.04
C TYR A 384 11.52 10.65 -4.18
N THR A 385 12.10 10.48 -3.01
CA THR A 385 12.43 11.57 -2.10
C THR A 385 13.82 11.37 -1.54
N GLY A 386 14.58 12.46 -1.44
CA GLY A 386 15.93 12.43 -0.92
C GLY A 386 16.69 13.72 -1.16
N ASN A 387 17.96 13.70 -0.77
CA ASN A 387 18.86 14.82 -1.00
C ASN A 387 19.72 14.56 -2.23
N LEU A 388 19.62 15.46 -3.19
CA LEU A 388 20.46 15.47 -4.38
C LEU A 388 21.52 16.54 -4.25
N ASN A 389 22.77 16.16 -4.48
CA ASN A 389 23.85 17.12 -4.63
C ASN A 389 23.85 17.60 -6.08
N LEU A 390 23.34 18.81 -6.31
CA LEU A 390 23.20 19.40 -7.64
C LEU A 390 24.21 20.54 -7.82
N THR A 391 24.77 20.66 -9.02
CA THR A 391 25.58 21.82 -9.39
C THR A 391 24.66 23.01 -9.60
N LEU A 392 24.78 24.04 -8.79
CA LEU A 392 24.01 25.28 -8.90
C LEU A 392 24.94 26.48 -9.08
N PRO A 393 24.54 27.48 -9.88
CA PRO A 393 25.24 28.74 -9.94
C PRO A 393 24.88 29.57 -8.72
N PHE A 394 25.89 30.18 -8.11
CA PHE A 394 25.69 31.13 -7.04
C PHE A 394 26.39 32.45 -7.36
N LEU A 395 25.74 33.54 -6.95
CA LEU A 395 26.23 34.90 -7.13
C LEU A 395 26.56 35.46 -5.76
N GLN A 396 27.76 36.03 -5.62
CA GLN A 396 28.13 36.82 -4.46
C GLN A 396 28.09 38.29 -4.84
N THR A 397 27.16 39.04 -4.25
CA THR A 397 26.95 40.46 -4.56
C THR A 397 27.44 41.31 -3.40
N GLU A 398 28.08 42.43 -3.71
CA GLU A 398 28.42 43.51 -2.78
C GLU A 398 28.23 44.86 -3.47
N CYS A 399 27.54 45.80 -2.82
CA CYS A 399 27.29 47.14 -3.37
C CYS A 399 27.94 48.23 -2.51
N VAL A 400 28.55 49.20 -3.18
CA VAL A 400 29.14 50.40 -2.56
C VAL A 400 28.57 51.68 -3.18
N PRO A 401 28.55 52.81 -2.46
CA PRO A 401 28.11 54.09 -3.02
C PRO A 401 28.92 54.48 -4.26
N SER A 402 28.24 54.95 -5.30
CA SER A 402 28.89 55.50 -6.49
C SER A 402 28.79 57.03 -6.47
N THR A 403 29.90 57.72 -6.72
CA THR A 403 29.97 59.19 -6.78
C THR A 403 29.95 59.75 -8.21
N ASN A 404 30.09 58.89 -9.22
CA ASN A 404 30.31 59.30 -10.62
C ASN A 404 29.08 59.14 -11.52
N LEU A 405 27.93 58.71 -10.99
CA LEU A 405 26.71 58.42 -11.78
C LEU A 405 25.73 59.61 -11.86
N THR A 406 26.05 60.75 -11.24
CA THR A 406 25.11 61.84 -10.97
C THR A 406 24.72 62.70 -12.18
N ALA A 407 25.28 62.47 -13.38
CA ALA A 407 25.11 63.38 -14.53
C ALA A 407 24.55 62.76 -15.83
N THR A 408 24.55 61.43 -15.98
CA THR A 408 24.25 60.80 -17.29
C THR A 408 23.31 59.59 -17.25
N ALA A 409 22.88 59.15 -16.07
CA ALA A 409 22.25 57.84 -15.88
C ALA A 409 21.22 57.84 -14.73
N ASN A 410 20.31 58.81 -14.70
CA ASN A 410 19.19 58.79 -13.76
C ASN A 410 18.25 57.63 -14.12
N ASP A 411 17.86 56.84 -13.12
CA ASP A 411 16.93 55.70 -13.27
C ASP A 411 17.33 54.68 -14.36
N THR A 412 18.62 54.39 -14.48
CA THR A 412 19.12 53.32 -15.36
C THR A 412 19.91 52.28 -14.58
N MET A 413 19.88 51.02 -15.04
CA MET A 413 20.77 49.96 -14.58
C MET A 413 21.60 49.44 -15.76
N ILE A 414 22.90 49.32 -15.56
CA ILE A 414 23.83 48.84 -16.59
C ILE A 414 24.77 47.82 -15.95
N ALA A 415 24.83 46.61 -16.51
CA ALA A 415 25.83 45.60 -16.17
C ALA A 415 27.04 45.71 -17.10
N GLN A 416 28.23 45.83 -16.53
CA GLN A 416 29.49 45.84 -17.27
C GLN A 416 30.10 44.44 -17.24
N HIS A 417 30.65 44.02 -18.38
CA HIS A 417 31.38 42.77 -18.51
C HIS A 417 32.57 42.67 -17.54
N PRO A 418 33.05 41.45 -17.24
CA PRO A 418 34.31 41.26 -16.56
C PRO A 418 35.46 42.01 -17.26
N VAL A 419 36.35 42.61 -16.47
CA VAL A 419 37.44 43.48 -16.98
C VAL A 419 38.44 42.71 -17.85
N ASP A 420 38.65 41.42 -17.54
CA ASP A 420 39.54 40.54 -18.31
C ASP A 420 38.87 39.19 -18.58
N MET A 421 38.51 38.96 -19.84
CA MET A 421 37.90 37.70 -20.30
C MET A 421 38.87 36.50 -20.22
N ASN A 422 40.18 36.73 -20.09
CA ASN A 422 41.17 35.69 -19.89
C ASN A 422 41.45 35.36 -18.42
N SER A 423 40.85 36.11 -17.50
CA SER A 423 40.95 35.88 -16.06
C SER A 423 40.07 34.70 -15.60
N SER A 424 40.26 34.28 -14.35
CA SER A 424 39.30 33.43 -13.60
C SER A 424 38.38 34.26 -12.70
N ASP A 425 38.52 35.59 -12.75
CA ASP A 425 37.70 36.52 -11.98
C ASP A 425 36.39 36.83 -12.72
N ALA A 426 35.37 36.01 -12.46
CA ALA A 426 34.04 36.09 -13.05
C ALA A 426 33.16 37.15 -12.37
N THR A 427 33.65 38.39 -12.29
CA THR A 427 32.96 39.49 -11.60
C THR A 427 32.34 40.48 -12.58
N ILE A 428 31.02 40.65 -12.48
CA ILE A 428 30.20 41.63 -13.19
C ILE A 428 30.12 42.90 -12.34
N ARG A 429 30.12 44.08 -12.97
CA ARG A 429 29.84 45.35 -12.27
C ARG A 429 28.48 45.91 -12.69
N VAL A 430 27.53 45.98 -11.78
CA VAL A 430 26.23 46.60 -12.02
C VAL A 430 26.22 48.02 -11.47
N LEU A 431 26.01 48.97 -12.36
CA LEU A 431 25.85 50.39 -12.04
C LEU A 431 24.36 50.69 -11.92
N VAL A 432 23.94 51.16 -10.74
CA VAL A 432 22.57 51.61 -10.47
C VAL A 432 22.57 53.12 -10.43
N GLY A 433 21.74 53.73 -11.28
CA GLY A 433 21.57 55.17 -11.41
C GLY A 433 21.16 55.88 -10.13
N ALA A 434 21.44 57.18 -10.08
CA ALA A 434 20.95 58.04 -9.00
C ALA A 434 19.44 58.22 -9.09
N SER A 435 18.76 58.34 -7.94
CA SER A 435 17.31 58.58 -7.86
C SER A 435 16.96 59.31 -6.56
N GLY A 436 16.36 60.50 -6.66
CA GLY A 436 16.12 61.37 -5.50
C GLY A 436 17.40 61.67 -4.70
N ASN A 437 17.42 61.29 -3.40
CA ASN A 437 18.57 61.48 -2.51
C ASN A 437 19.61 60.35 -2.59
N PHE A 438 19.36 59.30 -3.38
CA PHE A 438 20.28 58.19 -3.58
C PHE A 438 21.32 58.56 -4.64
N THR A 439 22.60 58.56 -4.28
CA THR A 439 23.71 58.97 -5.17
C THR A 439 24.06 57.95 -6.25
N GLY A 440 23.45 56.77 -6.22
CA GLY A 440 23.77 55.63 -7.07
C GLY A 440 24.59 54.57 -6.32
N ALA A 441 24.61 53.35 -6.87
CA ALA A 441 25.41 52.24 -6.36
C ALA A 441 26.26 51.60 -7.46
N ASN A 442 27.42 51.12 -7.06
CA ASN A 442 28.27 50.25 -7.85
C ASN A 442 28.31 48.88 -7.16
N CYS A 443 27.75 47.88 -7.81
CA CYS A 443 27.61 46.53 -7.28
C CYS A 443 28.55 45.58 -8.00
N SER A 444 29.49 44.98 -7.28
CA SER A 444 30.27 43.84 -7.77
C SER A 444 29.50 42.55 -7.53
N VAL A 445 29.32 41.76 -8.59
CA VAL A 445 28.62 40.47 -8.54
C VAL A 445 29.57 39.41 -9.08
N THR A 446 30.09 38.57 -8.20
CA THR A 446 31.01 37.48 -8.57
C THR A 446 30.21 36.21 -8.81
N PHE A 447 30.30 35.68 -10.03
CA PHE A 447 29.73 34.40 -10.42
C PHE A 447 30.65 33.25 -10.02
N ARG A 448 30.04 32.20 -9.49
CA ARG A 448 30.70 30.96 -9.12
C ARG A 448 29.71 29.79 -9.26
N GLN A 449 30.24 28.58 -9.31
CA GLN A 449 29.47 27.35 -9.36
C GLN A 449 29.83 26.49 -8.14
N GLY A 450 28.87 25.73 -7.62
CA GLY A 450 29.13 24.79 -6.52
C GLY A 450 28.09 23.68 -6.43
N LEU A 451 28.43 22.62 -5.69
CA LEU A 451 27.50 21.54 -5.34
C LEU A 451 26.68 21.94 -4.12
N PHE A 452 25.36 21.94 -4.28
CA PHE A 452 24.41 22.22 -3.20
C PHE A 452 23.59 20.99 -2.87
N PRO A 453 23.36 20.71 -1.58
CA PRO A 453 22.40 19.69 -1.17
C PRO A 453 20.98 20.26 -1.36
N VAL A 454 20.22 19.62 -2.24
CA VAL A 454 18.84 20.00 -2.56
C VAL A 454 17.92 18.87 -2.13
N ALA A 455 16.95 19.18 -1.29
CA ALA A 455 15.89 18.23 -0.94
C ALA A 455 14.89 18.16 -2.10
N VAL A 456 14.64 16.96 -2.62
CA VAL A 456 13.77 16.72 -3.76
C VAL A 456 12.66 15.75 -3.39
N TRP A 457 11.48 16.01 -3.93
CA TRP A 457 10.27 15.23 -3.72
C TRP A 457 9.51 15.06 -5.05
N ILE A 458 9.44 13.84 -5.55
CA ILE A 458 8.59 13.44 -6.69
C ILE A 458 7.65 12.33 -6.20
N VAL A 459 6.36 12.51 -6.39
CA VAL A 459 5.31 11.54 -6.01
C VAL A 459 4.39 11.29 -7.17
N ASP A 460 4.08 10.01 -7.42
CA ASP A 460 3.10 9.56 -8.41
C ASP A 460 3.34 10.16 -9.81
N ASN A 461 4.61 10.26 -10.22
CA ASN A 461 5.06 10.88 -11.47
C ASN A 461 4.63 12.35 -11.65
N ALA A 462 4.31 13.05 -10.56
CA ALA A 462 4.02 14.47 -10.60
C ALA A 462 5.28 15.30 -10.93
N ALA A 463 5.07 16.59 -11.20
CA ALA A 463 6.18 17.54 -11.34
C ALA A 463 7.04 17.53 -10.07
N PRO A 464 8.38 17.65 -10.21
CA PRO A 464 9.27 17.68 -9.06
C PRO A 464 8.94 18.86 -8.16
N ASP A 465 9.01 18.62 -6.86
CA ASP A 465 9.10 19.65 -5.86
C ASP A 465 10.50 19.61 -5.23
N ALA A 466 11.10 20.77 -5.02
CA ALA A 466 12.43 20.89 -4.47
C ALA A 466 12.49 22.01 -3.44
N SER A 467 13.45 21.92 -2.53
CA SER A 467 13.75 23.00 -1.59
C SER A 467 15.22 23.02 -1.24
N LEU A 468 15.76 24.24 -1.14
CA LEU A 468 17.09 24.53 -0.61
C LEU A 468 17.08 24.67 0.92
N VAL A 469 15.90 24.78 1.53
CA VAL A 469 15.68 25.01 2.97
C VAL A 469 15.31 23.72 3.71
N ASN A 470 15.63 22.55 3.12
CA ASN A 470 15.31 21.22 3.62
C ASN A 470 13.80 20.92 3.75
N TYR A 471 13.23 20.23 2.76
CA TYR A 471 11.96 19.52 2.93
C TYR A 471 12.16 18.33 3.89
N ASN A 472 11.48 18.31 5.04
CA ASN A 472 11.26 17.10 5.86
C ASN A 472 12.49 16.17 6.01
N ASN A 473 13.70 16.73 6.12
CA ASN A 473 14.90 15.91 6.25
C ASN A 473 14.91 15.24 7.65
N PRO A 474 15.36 13.98 7.76
CA PRO A 474 15.64 13.40 9.06
C PRO A 474 16.60 14.30 9.86
N TRP A 475 16.37 14.36 11.17
CA TRP A 475 16.96 15.26 12.17
C TRP A 475 18.50 15.43 12.16
N TRP A 476 19.25 14.61 11.41
CA TRP A 476 20.71 14.70 11.30
C TRP A 476 21.22 15.56 10.12
N LEU A 477 20.36 15.86 9.12
CA LEU A 477 20.60 16.92 8.12
C LEU A 477 19.94 18.26 8.51
N ALA A 478 18.97 18.23 9.42
CA ALA A 478 18.26 19.41 9.92
C ALA A 478 19.09 20.31 10.86
N ASN A 479 20.35 19.95 11.13
CA ASN A 479 21.17 20.59 12.15
C ASN A 479 22.14 21.66 11.62
N ASP A 480 22.26 21.86 10.29
CA ASP A 480 22.99 23.00 9.76
C ASP A 480 22.01 24.04 9.17
N PRO A 481 21.75 25.15 9.89
CA PRO A 481 20.83 26.18 9.43
C PRO A 481 21.32 26.89 8.15
N LEU A 482 22.58 26.71 7.75
CA LEU A 482 23.19 27.44 6.64
C LEU A 482 23.23 26.70 5.30
N ASN A 483 22.94 25.39 5.25
CA ASN A 483 23.08 24.51 4.08
C ASN A 483 24.15 25.01 3.07
N PRO A 484 25.42 25.14 3.49
CA PRO A 484 26.46 25.66 2.61
C PRO A 484 26.68 24.72 1.42
N PRO A 485 27.23 25.22 0.30
CA PRO A 485 27.65 24.34 -0.78
C PRO A 485 28.63 23.29 -0.23
N THR A 486 28.39 22.02 -0.54
CA THR A 486 29.25 20.90 -0.13
C THR A 486 30.62 20.97 -0.82
N TYR A 487 30.67 21.59 -2.00
CA TYR A 487 31.91 21.82 -2.74
C TYR A 487 31.78 23.06 -3.62
N LEU A 488 32.79 23.91 -3.60
CA LEU A 488 32.90 25.07 -4.49
C LEU A 488 33.86 24.73 -5.62
N PHE A 489 33.43 24.90 -6.87
CA PHE A 489 34.31 24.65 -8.00
C PHE A 489 35.41 25.71 -8.05
N PRO A 490 36.66 25.31 -8.36
CA PRO A 490 37.71 26.27 -8.66
C PRO A 490 37.28 27.16 -9.83
N PRO A 491 37.50 28.48 -9.75
CA PRO A 491 37.07 29.39 -10.79
C PRO A 491 37.88 29.18 -12.08
N THR A 492 37.19 29.27 -13.21
CA THR A 492 37.71 29.00 -14.54
C THR A 492 37.46 30.15 -15.51
N LYS A 493 38.09 30.12 -16.69
CA LYS A 493 37.80 31.07 -17.78
C LYS A 493 36.40 30.89 -18.38
N ASN A 494 35.79 29.72 -18.20
CA ASN A 494 34.41 29.52 -18.65
C ASN A 494 33.45 30.28 -17.74
N ASP A 495 33.78 30.43 -16.45
CA ASP A 495 32.99 31.23 -15.51
C ASP A 495 33.01 32.72 -15.88
N THR A 496 34.13 33.25 -16.38
CA THR A 496 34.18 34.65 -16.87
C THR A 496 33.35 34.86 -18.12
N ALA A 497 33.40 33.92 -19.08
CA ALA A 497 32.54 33.94 -20.25
C ALA A 497 31.04 33.86 -19.87
N PHE A 498 30.71 33.00 -18.90
CA PHE A 498 29.36 32.89 -18.36
C PHE A 498 28.90 34.20 -17.72
N ALA A 499 29.74 34.83 -16.91
CA ALA A 499 29.46 36.12 -16.28
C ALA A 499 29.26 37.23 -17.32
N ALA A 500 30.04 37.25 -18.42
CA ALA A 500 29.83 38.19 -19.51
C ALA A 500 28.46 37.98 -20.18
N ASN A 501 28.07 36.73 -20.45
CA ASN A 501 26.75 36.42 -21.03
C ASN A 501 25.61 36.81 -20.08
N LEU A 502 25.76 36.61 -18.78
CA LEU A 502 24.77 37.06 -17.78
C LEU A 502 24.65 38.59 -17.77
N ALA A 503 25.75 39.32 -17.92
CA ALA A 503 25.72 40.78 -18.04
C ALA A 503 25.02 41.25 -19.32
N ASP A 504 25.23 40.56 -20.45
CA ASP A 504 24.52 40.83 -21.72
C ASP A 504 23.02 40.57 -21.60
N LEU A 505 22.63 39.43 -21.01
CA LEU A 505 21.22 39.11 -20.74
C LEU A 505 20.58 40.19 -19.86
N PHE A 506 21.25 40.57 -18.77
CA PHE A 506 20.75 41.60 -17.87
C PHE A 506 20.60 42.96 -18.56
N ASN A 507 21.58 43.37 -19.38
CA ASN A 507 21.50 44.60 -20.16
C ASN A 507 20.36 44.58 -21.19
N GLY A 508 20.09 43.42 -21.79
CA GLY A 508 18.97 43.24 -22.73
C GLY A 508 17.60 43.45 -22.07
N ILE A 509 17.45 43.02 -20.81
CA ILE A 509 16.17 43.13 -20.09
C ILE A 509 16.02 44.41 -19.26
N ALA A 510 17.12 45.03 -18.84
CA ALA A 510 17.10 46.16 -17.91
C ALA A 510 16.20 47.33 -18.36
N PRO A 511 16.19 47.77 -19.64
CA PRO A 511 15.27 48.83 -20.09
C PRO A 511 13.80 48.44 -19.93
N ASN A 512 13.45 47.19 -20.24
CA ASN A 512 12.08 46.68 -20.09
C ASN A 512 11.70 46.54 -18.62
N LEU A 513 12.63 46.08 -17.77
CA LEU A 513 12.46 45.96 -16.32
C LEU A 513 12.14 47.32 -15.69
N MET A 514 12.89 48.37 -16.06
CA MET A 514 12.61 49.75 -15.64
C MET A 514 11.26 50.26 -16.17
N GLY A 515 10.86 49.82 -17.36
CA GLY A 515 9.60 50.15 -18.01
C GLY A 515 8.35 49.45 -17.46
N LEU A 516 8.48 48.48 -16.54
CA LEU A 516 7.32 47.77 -15.95
C LEU A 516 6.52 48.64 -14.98
N VAL A 517 7.17 49.57 -14.27
CA VAL A 517 6.52 50.47 -13.30
C VAL A 517 6.34 51.85 -13.93
N GLN A 518 5.22 52.05 -14.64
CA GLN A 518 4.97 53.28 -15.40
C GLN A 518 4.11 54.32 -14.67
N ARG A 519 3.34 53.90 -13.67
CA ARG A 519 2.42 54.76 -12.91
C ARG A 519 2.83 54.75 -11.44
N GLY A 520 3.77 55.60 -11.06
CA GLY A 520 4.27 55.68 -9.69
C GLY A 520 5.72 56.17 -9.61
N PRO A 521 6.36 56.07 -8.43
CA PRO A 521 7.79 56.24 -8.33
C PRO A 521 8.52 55.20 -9.19
N SER A 522 9.74 55.53 -9.64
CA SER A 522 10.51 54.66 -10.54
C SER A 522 10.79 53.30 -9.89
N LEU A 523 11.15 52.29 -10.69
CA LEU A 523 11.63 51.03 -10.12
C LEU A 523 12.84 51.25 -9.20
N THR A 524 13.74 52.18 -9.56
CA THR A 524 14.88 52.58 -8.73
C THR A 524 14.43 53.08 -7.36
N ASP A 525 13.43 53.95 -7.30
CA ASP A 525 12.88 54.47 -6.05
C ASP A 525 12.33 53.34 -5.16
N HIS A 526 11.63 52.37 -5.75
CA HIS A 526 11.16 51.19 -5.04
C HIS A 526 12.31 50.32 -4.50
N MET A 527 13.36 50.13 -5.30
CA MET A 527 14.56 49.42 -4.89
C MET A 527 15.31 50.15 -3.76
N VAL A 528 15.39 51.48 -3.82
CA VAL A 528 15.98 52.33 -2.75
C VAL A 528 15.15 52.25 -1.47
N ALA A 529 13.82 52.19 -1.57
CA ALA A 529 12.97 52.00 -0.40
C ALA A 529 13.22 50.63 0.26
N LEU A 530 13.37 49.57 -0.54
CA LEU A 530 13.76 48.24 -0.04
C LEU A 530 15.16 48.27 0.59
N SER A 531 16.13 48.94 -0.04
CA SER A 531 17.50 49.01 0.47
C SER A 531 17.57 49.69 1.84
N ARG A 532 16.86 50.80 2.01
CA ARG A 532 16.70 51.48 3.32
C ARG A 532 16.09 50.57 4.37
N GLN A 533 15.07 49.80 4.00
CA GLN A 533 14.47 48.84 4.90
C GLN A 533 15.49 47.78 5.33
N PHE A 534 16.30 47.25 4.40
CA PHE A 534 17.31 46.24 4.71
C PHE A 534 18.46 46.78 5.58
N VAL A 535 18.88 48.03 5.37
CA VAL A 535 19.81 48.73 6.27
C VAL A 535 19.22 48.85 7.67
N ALA A 536 17.94 49.21 7.78
CA ALA A 536 17.26 49.34 9.07
C ALA A 536 17.12 48.01 9.84
N LEU A 537 17.20 46.86 9.16
CA LEU A 537 17.20 45.55 9.81
C LEU A 537 18.52 45.22 10.53
N ASN A 538 19.60 45.99 10.27
CA ASN A 538 20.89 45.93 10.95
C ASN A 538 21.47 44.50 11.12
N ARG A 539 21.33 43.66 10.08
CA ARG A 539 21.78 42.25 10.10
C ARG A 539 23.19 42.02 9.56
N THR A 540 23.78 43.05 8.97
CA THR A 540 25.00 43.03 8.16
C THR A 540 25.73 44.36 8.31
N ALA A 541 26.95 44.47 7.78
CA ALA A 541 27.76 45.68 7.85
C ALA A 541 27.34 46.72 6.79
N TRP A 542 26.04 46.80 6.49
CA TRP A 542 25.45 47.74 5.55
C TRP A 542 25.13 49.05 6.25
N ASP A 543 25.92 50.06 5.95
CA ASP A 543 25.90 51.38 6.56
C ASP A 543 25.35 52.47 5.61
N SER A 544 24.88 52.08 4.42
CA SER A 544 24.40 52.99 3.39
C SER A 544 23.28 52.39 2.54
N ASP A 545 22.44 53.25 1.95
CA ASP A 545 21.39 52.87 0.98
C ASP A 545 21.96 52.04 -0.18
N ALA A 546 23.22 52.29 -0.57
CA ALA A 546 23.93 51.53 -1.60
C ALA A 546 24.27 50.12 -1.12
N ALA A 547 24.78 49.98 0.12
CA ALA A 547 25.05 48.67 0.70
C ALA A 547 23.76 47.84 0.87
N GLY A 548 22.64 48.49 1.23
CA GLY A 548 21.32 47.84 1.27
C GLY A 548 20.79 47.37 -0.10
N MET A 549 21.39 47.83 -1.21
CA MET A 549 21.01 47.43 -2.57
C MET A 549 21.54 46.03 -2.93
N THR A 550 22.52 45.54 -2.18
CA THR A 550 23.15 44.22 -2.34
C THR A 550 22.15 43.06 -2.52
N PRO A 551 21.18 42.83 -1.60
CA PRO A 551 20.18 41.77 -1.76
C PRO A 551 19.29 41.94 -2.98
N VAL A 552 18.99 43.19 -3.36
CA VAL A 552 18.10 43.51 -4.49
C VAL A 552 18.78 43.14 -5.81
N ILE A 553 20.01 43.61 -6.04
CA ILE A 553 20.75 43.32 -7.27
C ILE A 553 21.13 41.84 -7.36
N GLY A 554 21.54 41.22 -6.25
CA GLY A 554 21.77 39.78 -6.19
C GLY A 554 20.55 38.98 -6.60
N THR A 555 19.37 39.33 -6.08
CA THR A 555 18.11 38.64 -6.41
C THR A 555 17.70 38.86 -7.86
N LEU A 556 17.83 40.08 -8.41
CA LEU A 556 17.50 40.35 -9.81
C LEU A 556 18.36 39.50 -10.75
N LEU A 557 19.69 39.55 -10.60
CA LEU A 557 20.60 38.76 -11.46
C LEU A 557 20.42 37.26 -11.25
N SER A 558 20.21 36.80 -10.01
CA SER A 558 19.94 35.40 -9.73
C SER A 558 18.63 34.97 -10.36
N GLN A 559 17.57 35.78 -10.31
CA GLN A 559 16.30 35.47 -10.97
C GLN A 559 16.43 35.43 -12.49
N THR A 560 17.13 36.38 -13.10
CA THR A 560 17.43 36.35 -14.55
C THR A 560 18.11 35.04 -14.93
N LEU A 561 19.11 34.64 -14.14
CA LEU A 561 19.79 33.37 -14.34
C LEU A 561 18.87 32.16 -14.13
N THR A 562 17.99 32.19 -13.13
CA THR A 562 17.02 31.14 -12.83
C THR A 562 16.03 30.92 -13.98
N THR A 563 15.65 31.99 -14.69
CA THR A 563 14.70 31.93 -15.81
C THR A 563 15.34 31.62 -17.16
N ALA A 564 16.65 31.77 -17.29
CA ALA A 564 17.42 31.45 -18.50
C ALA A 564 17.67 29.93 -18.63
N THR A 565 17.65 29.35 -19.82
CA THR A 565 18.01 27.94 -20.04
C THR A 565 19.52 27.73 -19.88
N TRP A 566 19.93 26.74 -19.10
CA TRP A 566 21.35 26.43 -18.91
C TRP A 566 21.82 25.36 -19.88
N LYS A 567 23.03 25.55 -20.40
CA LYS A 567 23.79 24.50 -21.08
C LYS A 567 24.74 23.88 -20.07
N GLU A 568 24.49 22.62 -19.74
CA GLU A 568 25.32 21.82 -18.84
C GLU A 568 26.09 20.75 -19.62
N GLU A 569 27.33 20.51 -19.24
CA GLU A 569 28.14 19.40 -19.75
C GLU A 569 28.72 18.61 -18.57
N ALA A 570 28.95 17.31 -18.79
CA ALA A 570 29.62 16.48 -17.80
C ALA A 570 31.05 16.98 -17.58
N ASP A 571 31.52 16.86 -16.34
CA ASP A 571 32.88 17.24 -15.97
C ASP A 571 33.90 16.49 -16.86
N PRO A 572 34.88 17.19 -17.47
CA PRO A 572 35.81 16.58 -18.41
C PRO A 572 36.69 15.50 -17.78
N GLU A 573 36.85 15.50 -16.46
CA GLU A 573 37.61 14.48 -15.72
C GLU A 573 36.76 13.24 -15.40
N GLY A 574 35.48 13.23 -15.77
CA GLY A 574 34.56 12.13 -15.50
C GLY A 574 34.22 11.97 -14.02
N ALA A 575 34.37 13.05 -13.24
CA ALA A 575 34.02 13.05 -11.83
C ALA A 575 32.53 12.73 -11.63
N THR A 576 32.22 12.09 -10.51
CA THR A 576 30.84 11.73 -10.15
C THR A 576 30.48 12.29 -8.79
N VAL A 577 29.20 12.56 -8.60
CA VAL A 577 28.61 13.05 -7.37
C VAL A 577 27.73 11.96 -6.79
N THR A 578 27.95 11.66 -5.52
CA THR A 578 27.07 10.75 -4.77
C THR A 578 26.03 11.56 -4.00
N SER A 579 24.76 11.20 -4.19
CA SER A 579 23.59 11.78 -3.53
C SER A 579 22.96 10.73 -2.61
N ALA A 580 22.73 11.09 -1.35
CA ALA A 580 22.17 10.20 -0.33
C ALA A 580 21.63 10.99 0.87
N PRO A 581 20.65 10.44 1.63
CA PRO A 581 19.89 9.22 1.34
C PRO A 581 18.76 9.48 0.33
N ILE A 582 18.46 8.46 -0.49
CA ILE A 582 17.33 8.47 -1.42
C ILE A 582 16.41 7.30 -1.10
N THR A 583 15.12 7.58 -1.12
CA THR A 583 14.07 6.58 -0.93
C THR A 583 13.12 6.64 -2.11
N TRP A 584 12.80 5.48 -2.67
CA TRP A 584 12.00 5.36 -3.87
C TRP A 584 10.54 5.09 -3.50
N GLN A 585 9.62 5.75 -4.20
CA GLN A 585 8.20 5.42 -4.12
C GLN A 585 7.94 4.20 -4.99
N GLY A 586 7.91 3.02 -4.38
CA GLY A 586 7.63 1.77 -5.07
C GLY A 586 6.33 1.14 -4.58
N TYR A 587 5.82 0.16 -5.33
CA TYR A 587 4.78 -0.74 -4.83
C TYR A 587 5.43 -1.98 -4.23
N GLY A 588 4.94 -2.42 -3.08
CA GLY A 588 5.40 -3.66 -2.47
C GLY A 588 4.28 -4.39 -1.74
N SER A 589 4.36 -5.70 -1.74
CA SER A 589 3.54 -6.66 -1.00
C SER A 589 4.36 -7.19 0.19
N SER A 590 3.84 -7.04 1.41
CA SER A 590 4.35 -7.60 2.68
C SER A 590 3.63 -6.93 3.87
N PRO A 591 3.60 -7.57 5.05
CA PRO A 591 3.29 -6.90 6.31
C PRO A 591 4.27 -5.74 6.62
N ARG A 592 3.75 -4.63 7.14
CA ARG A 592 4.44 -3.43 7.63
C ARG A 592 4.36 -3.32 9.15
N LEU A 593 3.18 -3.58 9.69
CA LEU A 593 2.87 -3.45 11.12
C LEU A 593 2.92 -4.82 11.78
N LEU A 594 3.25 -4.86 13.07
CA LEU A 594 3.32 -6.12 13.84
C LEU A 594 2.00 -6.91 13.79
N TRP A 595 0.85 -6.22 13.72
CA TRP A 595 -0.45 -6.89 13.57
C TRP A 595 -0.62 -7.53 12.18
N GLU A 596 -0.06 -6.94 11.13
CA GLU A 596 -0.11 -7.51 9.78
C GLU A 596 0.66 -8.85 9.72
N TRP A 597 1.74 -8.99 10.51
CA TRP A 597 2.43 -10.28 10.71
C TRP A 597 1.59 -11.29 11.49
N THR A 598 0.76 -10.83 12.42
CA THR A 598 -0.15 -11.71 13.16
C THR A 598 -1.24 -12.28 12.23
N ILE A 599 -1.74 -11.47 11.29
CA ILE A 599 -2.66 -11.96 10.25
C ILE A 599 -1.94 -12.90 9.27
N ALA A 600 -0.65 -12.68 8.99
CA ALA A 600 0.10 -13.59 8.15
C ALA A 600 0.21 -15.03 8.72
N LEU A 601 0.25 -15.17 10.05
CA LEU A 601 0.21 -16.48 10.71
C LEU A 601 -1.11 -17.23 10.42
N ALA A 602 -2.23 -16.53 10.23
CA ALA A 602 -3.50 -17.17 9.86
C ALA A 602 -3.39 -17.95 8.54
N LEU A 603 -2.71 -17.38 7.54
CA LEU A 603 -2.46 -18.08 6.27
C LEU A 603 -1.56 -19.31 6.45
N GLY A 604 -0.62 -19.28 7.39
CA GLY A 604 0.18 -20.44 7.78
C GLY A 604 -0.68 -21.55 8.38
N VAL A 605 -1.63 -21.22 9.26
CA VAL A 605 -2.57 -22.19 9.84
C VAL A 605 -3.47 -22.81 8.76
N VAL A 606 -4.00 -21.99 7.84
CA VAL A 606 -4.80 -22.47 6.70
C VAL A 606 -4.00 -23.43 5.81
N LEU A 607 -2.72 -23.11 5.56
CA LEU A 607 -1.82 -24.00 4.80
C LEU A 607 -1.63 -25.35 5.50
N VAL A 608 -1.44 -25.35 6.82
CA VAL A 608 -1.32 -26.60 7.60
C VAL A 608 -2.59 -27.44 7.51
N VAL A 609 -3.78 -26.82 7.58
CA VAL A 609 -5.05 -27.53 7.42
C VAL A 609 -5.18 -28.13 6.01
N ALA A 610 -4.81 -27.39 4.96
CA ALA A 610 -4.86 -27.90 3.59
C ALA A 610 -3.90 -29.09 3.37
N VAL A 611 -2.69 -29.03 3.93
CA VAL A 611 -1.72 -30.14 3.87
C VAL A 611 -2.22 -31.35 4.67
N TRP A 612 -2.82 -31.12 5.84
CA TRP A 612 -3.42 -32.18 6.65
C TRP A 612 -4.58 -32.87 5.93
N ASP A 613 -5.44 -32.13 5.23
CA ASP A 613 -6.51 -32.71 4.43
C ASP A 613 -5.98 -33.59 3.29
N ILE A 614 -4.92 -33.15 2.58
CA ILE A 614 -4.24 -33.98 1.57
C ILE A 614 -3.69 -35.26 2.20
N PHE A 615 -3.06 -35.16 3.37
CA PHE A 615 -2.58 -36.32 4.10
C PHE A 615 -3.71 -37.29 4.43
N LEU A 616 -4.88 -36.80 4.90
CA LEU A 616 -6.04 -37.64 5.19
C LEU A 616 -6.60 -38.33 3.93
N ILE A 617 -6.66 -37.62 2.79
CA ILE A 617 -7.09 -38.19 1.50
C ILE A 617 -6.18 -39.36 1.11
N LEU A 618 -4.86 -39.15 1.18
CA LEU A 618 -3.86 -40.16 0.85
C LEU A 618 -3.89 -41.33 1.83
N TYR A 619 -3.96 -41.03 3.14
CA TYR A 619 -4.01 -42.04 4.19
C TYR A 619 -5.22 -42.96 3.99
N TYR A 620 -6.42 -42.41 3.81
CA TYR A 620 -7.65 -43.18 3.63
C TYR A 620 -7.61 -44.08 2.39
N HIS A 621 -7.01 -43.63 1.28
CA HIS A 621 -6.95 -44.40 0.04
C HIS A 621 -5.79 -45.41 -0.01
N LEU A 622 -4.73 -45.20 0.77
CA LEU A 622 -3.57 -46.10 0.84
C LEU A 622 -3.66 -47.09 2.00
N SER A 623 -4.43 -46.79 3.04
CA SER A 623 -4.68 -47.72 4.14
C SER A 623 -5.59 -48.87 3.70
N GLU A 624 -5.24 -50.10 4.07
CA GLU A 624 -6.15 -51.24 3.91
C GLU A 624 -7.46 -50.97 4.65
N PRO A 625 -8.64 -51.35 4.11
CA PRO A 625 -9.91 -51.07 4.74
C PRO A 625 -9.92 -51.68 6.16
N PRO A 626 -10.22 -50.88 7.20
CA PRO A 626 -10.13 -51.34 8.60
C PRO A 626 -11.17 -52.41 8.97
N VAL A 627 -12.09 -52.74 8.06
CA VAL A 627 -13.16 -53.71 8.29
C VAL A 627 -13.19 -54.69 7.12
N ARG A 628 -12.72 -55.92 7.34
CA ARG A 628 -12.86 -57.04 6.39
C ARG A 628 -14.27 -57.63 6.34
N ASP A 629 -15.12 -57.35 7.35
CA ASP A 629 -16.50 -57.85 7.43
C ASP A 629 -17.51 -56.73 7.69
N THR A 630 -18.24 -56.31 6.66
CA THR A 630 -19.33 -55.33 6.74
C THR A 630 -20.46 -55.74 7.68
N GLY A 631 -20.59 -57.03 7.98
CA GLY A 631 -21.56 -57.57 8.94
C GLY A 631 -21.31 -57.16 10.39
N GLY A 632 -20.06 -56.88 10.78
CA GLY A 632 -19.72 -56.51 12.16
C GLY A 632 -20.13 -55.09 12.56
N LEU A 633 -20.33 -54.19 11.58
CA LEU A 633 -20.65 -52.77 11.83
C LEU A 633 -22.05 -52.57 12.40
N TRP A 634 -22.95 -53.54 12.22
CA TRP A 634 -24.35 -53.47 12.63
C TRP A 634 -24.69 -54.34 13.85
N LEU A 635 -23.71 -55.06 14.42
CA LEU A 635 -23.94 -56.20 15.32
C LEU A 635 -23.38 -56.07 16.75
N ARG A 636 -23.13 -54.86 17.28
CA ARG A 636 -22.81 -54.72 18.73
C ARG A 636 -23.98 -54.10 19.51
N LYS A 637 -24.54 -54.92 20.40
CA LYS A 637 -25.60 -54.57 21.38
C LYS A 637 -25.08 -53.44 22.29
N PRO A 638 -25.86 -52.38 22.59
CA PRO A 638 -25.45 -51.38 23.56
C PRO A 638 -25.35 -52.02 24.95
N GLU A 639 -24.17 -51.96 25.57
CA GLU A 639 -23.97 -52.40 26.95
C GLU A 639 -24.67 -51.42 27.90
N GLY A 640 -25.71 -51.92 28.58
CA GLY A 640 -26.54 -51.13 29.49
C GLY A 640 -27.83 -51.81 29.93
N ILE A 641 -28.26 -52.89 29.27
CA ILE A 641 -29.43 -53.67 29.70
C ILE A 641 -28.94 -54.84 30.56
N GLN A 642 -29.18 -54.76 31.87
CA GLN A 642 -28.94 -55.85 32.82
C GLN A 642 -29.62 -57.14 32.35
N GLU A 643 -28.85 -58.21 32.20
CA GLU A 643 -29.34 -59.54 31.85
C GLU A 643 -30.19 -60.11 32.99
N SER A 644 -31.52 -60.10 32.82
CA SER A 644 -32.38 -61.07 33.49
C SER A 644 -32.24 -62.40 32.76
N LYS A 645 -31.73 -63.42 33.48
CA LYS A 645 -31.60 -64.83 33.06
C LYS A 645 -32.78 -65.30 32.20
N ILE A 646 -32.55 -65.48 30.91
CA ILE A 646 -33.35 -66.35 30.05
C ILE A 646 -32.35 -67.21 29.25
N GLU A 647 -32.50 -68.52 29.37
CA GLU A 647 -31.66 -69.54 28.74
C GLU A 647 -31.59 -69.38 27.22
N GLU A 648 -30.39 -69.68 26.71
CA GLU A 648 -29.97 -69.66 25.31
C GLU A 648 -30.92 -70.44 24.39
N THR A 649 -31.67 -69.75 23.52
CA THR A 649 -32.35 -70.41 22.37
C THR A 649 -32.45 -69.57 21.09
N PHE A 650 -31.91 -68.35 21.02
CA PHE A 650 -32.04 -67.49 19.84
C PHE A 650 -30.69 -66.95 19.35
N GLU A 651 -30.41 -67.11 18.05
CA GLU A 651 -29.12 -66.69 17.46
C GLU A 651 -29.19 -65.31 16.79
N LYS A 652 -30.37 -64.80 16.42
CA LYS A 652 -30.51 -63.50 15.76
C LYS A 652 -31.76 -62.74 16.20
N VAL A 653 -31.55 -61.49 16.60
CA VAL A 653 -32.59 -60.49 16.88
C VAL A 653 -32.43 -59.38 15.86
N TYR A 654 -33.45 -59.15 15.03
CA TYR A 654 -33.45 -58.01 14.11
C TYR A 654 -34.07 -56.80 14.79
N TYR A 655 -33.39 -55.65 14.70
CA TYR A 655 -33.90 -54.36 15.15
C TYR A 655 -34.40 -53.58 13.93
N LEU A 656 -35.72 -53.42 13.82
CA LEU A 656 -36.34 -52.56 12.82
C LEU A 656 -37.00 -51.40 13.56
N ARG A 657 -36.42 -50.21 13.39
CA ARG A 657 -37.02 -48.97 13.86
C ARG A 657 -37.86 -48.38 12.74
N GLU A 658 -39.13 -48.76 12.70
CA GLU A 658 -40.12 -48.01 11.95
C GLU A 658 -40.85 -47.10 12.93
N THR A 659 -41.05 -45.85 12.55
CA THR A 659 -41.51 -44.75 13.41
C THR A 659 -42.69 -45.17 14.30
N ASP A 660 -42.42 -45.13 15.61
CA ASP A 660 -43.33 -45.26 16.77
C ASP A 660 -43.68 -46.63 17.37
N ARG A 661 -43.12 -47.78 16.95
CA ARG A 661 -43.16 -49.02 17.77
C ARG A 661 -41.92 -49.92 17.61
N GLU A 662 -41.49 -50.52 18.73
CA GLU A 662 -40.41 -51.51 18.77
C GLU A 662 -40.98 -52.93 18.58
N VAL A 663 -40.44 -53.69 17.63
CA VAL A 663 -40.83 -55.10 17.40
C VAL A 663 -39.58 -55.98 17.41
N PHE A 664 -39.58 -57.01 18.25
CA PHE A 664 -38.53 -58.02 18.32
C PHE A 664 -38.96 -59.26 17.55
N ILE A 665 -38.16 -59.68 16.57
CA ILE A 665 -38.37 -60.96 15.86
C ILE A 665 -37.21 -61.87 16.22
N THR A 666 -37.53 -63.01 16.84
CA THR A 666 -36.57 -64.07 17.21
C THR A 666 -36.78 -65.29 16.33
N VAL A 667 -35.69 -65.87 15.81
CA VAL A 667 -35.72 -67.10 15.00
C VAL A 667 -35.07 -68.25 15.80
N ASP A 668 -35.80 -69.36 15.92
CA ASP A 668 -35.42 -70.56 16.68
C ASP A 668 -34.41 -71.44 15.92
N LYS A 669 -33.55 -72.13 16.68
CA LYS A 669 -32.33 -72.82 16.25
C LYS A 669 -32.56 -74.22 15.66
N GLN A 670 -33.74 -74.82 15.80
CA GLN A 670 -33.96 -76.23 15.38
C GLN A 670 -35.05 -76.48 14.32
N GLY A 671 -35.45 -75.47 13.57
CA GLY A 671 -36.19 -75.72 12.33
C GLY A 671 -36.44 -74.44 11.58
N GLY A 672 -36.00 -74.37 10.32
CA GLY A 672 -36.24 -73.26 9.42
C GLY A 672 -37.73 -73.10 9.07
N LYS A 673 -38.54 -72.71 10.05
CA LYS A 673 -39.93 -72.29 9.90
C LYS A 673 -40.05 -70.86 10.41
N VAL A 674 -40.23 -69.94 9.48
CA VAL A 674 -40.72 -68.59 9.74
C VAL A 674 -42.07 -68.70 10.45
N LEU A 675 -42.33 -67.82 11.43
CA LEU A 675 -43.60 -67.71 12.15
C LEU A 675 -44.78 -67.82 11.18
N LYS A 676 -45.77 -68.67 11.51
CA LYS A 676 -46.96 -68.84 10.67
C LYS A 676 -47.75 -67.52 10.62
N PRO A 677 -48.29 -67.12 9.46
CA PRO A 677 -48.97 -65.83 9.28
C PRO A 677 -50.20 -65.61 10.16
N ASP A 678 -50.82 -66.67 10.68
CA ASP A 678 -52.16 -66.62 11.29
C ASP A 678 -52.17 -66.97 12.80
N VAL A 679 -51.08 -66.69 13.52
CA VAL A 679 -51.03 -66.90 14.98
C VAL A 679 -50.87 -65.56 15.69
N GLU A 680 -51.83 -65.26 16.56
CA GLU A 680 -51.85 -64.04 17.37
C GLU A 680 -51.01 -64.24 18.63
N TYR A 681 -49.94 -63.46 18.79
CA TYR A 681 -49.06 -63.53 19.95
C TYR A 681 -49.38 -62.39 20.92
N THR A 682 -49.63 -62.73 22.18
CA THR A 682 -49.90 -61.75 23.24
C THR A 682 -48.64 -61.46 24.05
N TRP A 683 -48.38 -60.17 24.28
CA TRP A 683 -47.23 -59.68 25.04
C TRP A 683 -47.49 -59.81 26.55
N ARG A 684 -46.49 -60.24 27.31
CA ARG A 684 -46.42 -60.02 28.76
C ARG A 684 -45.38 -58.95 29.04
N HIS A 685 -45.76 -57.97 29.87
CA HIS A 685 -44.92 -56.87 30.32
C HIS A 685 -43.75 -57.32 31.18
#